data_AF-U9T3X8-F1
#
_entry.id   AF-U9T3X8-F1
#
_cell.length_a   1.000
_cell.length_b   1.000
_cell.length_c   1.000
_cell.angle_alpha   90.00
_cell.angle_beta   90.00
_cell.angle_gamma   90.00
#
_symmetry.space_group_name_H-M   'P 1'
#
loop_
_entity.id
_entity.type
_entity.pdbx_description
1 polymer ?
#
loop_
_entity_poly.entity_id
_entity_poly.type
_entity_poly.pdbx_seq_one_letter_code
_entity_poly.pdbx_strand_id
1 'polypeptide(L)'
;MNLKPQFWEILGPFSTGTREQDFGADPLEAYGGFSKLKYSEEQIFSSELADNGTVKWSKIQSNEDGSVGPINFSNIRWNFNKNSLGWSISQFQLWARGYFTVPESSSEHKIPILIQCHNIGDFYINDQRFHGDWYNYRTSYYILYLTVNTQYTINIRVVNEIRIFGDNTPPRITFDCDLRNLELEELGAMFLHERIIVPDLVKGTKFAGEYMSIPILNTLEDEWINVDKVEVVNCPIKIRAELIPTSYDSLTHGISLAPSQHQNIKIRLILEELYYESLLPFSLKFSISLKSLQSHKNFWIKTTKEILIKNKNLDEFYKFTFEDFDESIQYAMIMHPKKHNKPNKSPILVALHGAGVEANAEFWTNAYPKQEFSWILLPTGRTLWGYDWHGPSLLNIQYAIKALMNPTGIFKDYLKNSIPDSNKLFISGHSNGGQGAWYFISHYPDLVIASTPAAGYVKIQQYVPYFWNSYAYIDPILKGILDSSLAEFNNDLYISNLVNIPILARVGANDNNVPPMHSRQMVRLVNEYSHNPLAINLSEVINQGHWFDNVMSDNIMQEFMDKYLLISSQKNFTQLISSQLIDDNLLIKNPILLNKFNITLVNPANFGSKCGIIIEQLIIPFRLGKIYVEIYKVLSENNLFQIIYSLKTTNIKRFKFKKQDEIISLIPFSIEKISKISIDDIEFNFNSSSIIQIFQEDFSFYKNDNGSIWKISNNNTWMYTQKHSLTYGPAHLILESKFPLLIIVGTISISKSIKLKFMNMAQEISHSWYLYGNGNSIIIYDTDLINNNNEFISNESIKGNIILLGNVFENKVTEIIMNERISDVKFYKDGSFQLHYRKFSGPGIGILFLHPYKVSQLSLIISGTDISGLDQISKLFPKRTGVPIPDWIITGPETKWKGIGGLLGAGFWNNEWKFSEVIGYLA
;
A
#
# COMPACT_ATOMS: atom_id res chain seq x y z
N MET A 1 34.46 -19.37 -6.87
CA MET A 1 34.22 -19.12 -8.32
C MET A 1 33.18 -18.02 -8.44
N ASN A 2 33.34 -17.09 -9.37
CA ASN A 2 32.36 -16.02 -9.58
C ASN A 2 31.19 -16.59 -10.40
N LEU A 3 30.01 -16.71 -9.79
CA LEU A 3 28.79 -17.13 -10.48
C LEU A 3 28.22 -15.99 -11.34
N LYS A 4 28.59 -14.73 -11.08
CA LYS A 4 28.07 -13.59 -11.83
C LYS A 4 28.58 -13.63 -13.29
N PRO A 5 27.70 -13.43 -14.29
CA PRO A 5 28.14 -13.31 -15.67
C PRO A 5 29.18 -12.21 -15.86
N GLN A 6 30.22 -12.48 -16.64
CA GLN A 6 31.27 -11.50 -16.97
C GLN A 6 30.89 -10.60 -18.14
N PHE A 7 30.03 -11.09 -19.04
CA PHE A 7 29.59 -10.38 -20.23
C PHE A 7 28.07 -10.46 -20.34
N TRP A 8 27.49 -9.37 -20.83
CA TRP A 8 26.05 -9.22 -21.04
C TRP A 8 25.77 -8.79 -22.47
N GLU A 9 24.79 -9.45 -23.09
CA GLU A 9 24.20 -9.07 -24.36
C GLU A 9 23.05 -8.11 -24.09
N ILE A 10 23.10 -6.90 -24.64
CA ILE A 10 22.12 -5.83 -24.40
C ILE A 10 21.32 -5.58 -25.67
N LEU A 11 19.99 -5.44 -25.51
CA LEU A 11 19.08 -5.05 -26.58
C LEU A 11 18.11 -3.97 -26.09
N GLY A 12 18.16 -2.79 -26.73
CA GLY A 12 17.31 -1.64 -26.38
C GLY A 12 17.96 -0.31 -26.75
N PRO A 13 17.39 0.83 -26.28
CA PRO A 13 16.19 0.90 -25.45
C PRO A 13 14.92 0.94 -26.29
N PHE A 14 13.80 0.53 -25.68
CA PHE A 14 12.45 0.62 -26.21
C PHE A 14 11.61 1.51 -25.29
N SER A 15 10.60 2.19 -25.83
CA SER A 15 9.72 3.01 -25.01
C SER A 15 8.91 2.17 -24.01
N THR A 16 8.60 2.74 -22.85
CA THR A 16 7.66 2.15 -21.88
C THR A 16 7.09 3.24 -20.99
N GLY A 17 5.79 3.16 -20.70
CA GLY A 17 5.14 4.05 -19.75
C GLY A 17 5.37 3.62 -18.31
N THR A 18 5.15 4.54 -17.36
CA THR A 18 5.06 4.19 -15.94
C THR A 18 4.04 3.06 -15.73
N ARG A 19 4.47 1.97 -15.09
CA ARG A 19 3.69 0.74 -14.81
C ARG A 19 3.29 -0.12 -16.02
N GLU A 20 3.65 0.24 -17.25
CA GLU A 20 3.31 -0.60 -18.42
C GLU A 20 3.99 -1.98 -18.38
N GLN A 21 5.20 -2.09 -17.83
CA GLN A 21 5.91 -3.37 -17.67
C GLN A 21 5.08 -4.41 -16.91
N ASP A 22 4.30 -3.99 -15.90
CA ASP A 22 3.47 -4.89 -15.10
C ASP A 22 2.46 -5.64 -15.99
N PHE A 23 2.06 -5.04 -17.12
CA PHE A 23 1.17 -5.63 -18.12
C PHE A 23 1.89 -6.39 -19.24
N GLY A 24 3.20 -6.62 -19.18
CA GLY A 24 3.92 -7.16 -20.32
C GLY A 24 4.51 -6.05 -21.16
N ALA A 25 3.75 -5.34 -22.00
CA ALA A 25 4.19 -4.16 -22.78
C ALA A 25 5.63 -4.23 -23.37
N ASP A 26 6.09 -5.40 -23.80
CA ASP A 26 7.42 -5.62 -24.36
C ASP A 26 7.32 -5.71 -25.90
N PRO A 27 7.85 -4.74 -26.66
CA PRO A 27 7.81 -4.79 -28.12
C PRO A 27 8.46 -6.04 -28.72
N LEU A 28 9.42 -6.68 -28.02
CA LEU A 28 10.11 -7.88 -28.51
C LEU A 28 9.21 -9.13 -28.52
N GLU A 29 8.12 -9.12 -27.76
CA GLU A 29 7.14 -10.22 -27.75
C GLU A 29 6.39 -10.32 -29.09
N ALA A 30 6.31 -9.25 -29.89
CA ALA A 30 5.82 -9.30 -31.27
C ALA A 30 6.72 -10.14 -32.21
N TYR A 31 7.98 -10.34 -31.83
CA TYR A 31 8.98 -11.13 -32.57
C TYR A 31 9.27 -12.48 -31.91
N GLY A 32 8.38 -12.94 -31.02
CA GLY A 32 8.48 -14.23 -30.33
C GLY A 32 9.07 -14.16 -28.91
N GLY A 33 9.41 -12.96 -28.42
CA GLY A 33 9.89 -12.71 -27.06
C GLY A 33 11.41 -12.78 -26.93
N PHE A 34 11.96 -12.02 -25.99
CA PHE A 34 13.41 -11.86 -25.84
C PHE A 34 14.14 -13.21 -25.67
N SER A 35 13.60 -14.15 -24.90
CA SER A 35 14.27 -15.44 -24.63
C SER A 35 14.49 -16.30 -25.88
N LYS A 36 13.71 -16.10 -26.94
CA LYS A 36 13.86 -16.83 -28.21
C LYS A 36 14.81 -16.16 -29.20
N LEU A 37 15.12 -14.88 -29.00
CA LEU A 37 16.04 -14.14 -29.86
C LEU A 37 17.48 -14.55 -29.57
N LYS A 38 18.33 -14.59 -30.60
CA LYS A 38 19.77 -14.86 -30.48
C LYS A 38 20.54 -13.59 -30.79
N TYR A 39 21.65 -13.37 -30.09
CA TYR A 39 22.53 -12.24 -30.37
C TYR A 39 22.98 -12.23 -31.84
N SER A 40 22.83 -11.07 -32.49
CA SER A 40 23.30 -10.82 -33.85
C SER A 40 23.50 -9.32 -34.06
N GLU A 41 24.69 -8.92 -34.51
CA GLU A 41 25.01 -7.50 -34.78
C GLU A 41 24.29 -6.95 -36.02
N GLU A 42 23.75 -7.84 -36.86
CA GLU A 42 23.00 -7.51 -38.06
C GLU A 42 21.51 -7.30 -37.79
N GLN A 43 20.98 -7.89 -36.72
CA GLN A 43 19.57 -7.75 -36.35
C GLN A 43 19.26 -6.33 -35.86
N ILE A 44 18.18 -5.78 -36.38
CA ILE A 44 17.64 -4.46 -36.04
C ILE A 44 16.21 -4.60 -35.52
N PHE A 45 15.85 -3.77 -34.56
CA PHE A 45 14.51 -3.70 -34.00
C PHE A 45 14.04 -2.25 -33.95
N SER A 46 12.76 -2.01 -34.19
CA SER A 46 12.19 -0.65 -34.16
C SER A 46 12.21 -0.07 -32.75
N SER A 47 12.59 1.21 -32.65
CA SER A 47 12.49 2.02 -31.44
C SER A 47 12.46 3.50 -31.80
N GLU A 48 11.39 4.18 -31.44
CA GLU A 48 11.20 5.61 -31.65
C GLU A 48 12.16 6.50 -30.84
N LEU A 49 12.90 5.92 -29.89
CA LEU A 49 13.87 6.64 -29.06
C LEU A 49 15.18 6.92 -29.82
N ALA A 50 15.55 6.04 -30.75
CA ALA A 50 16.84 6.03 -31.43
C ALA A 50 16.82 6.75 -32.77
N ASP A 51 17.97 7.28 -33.18
CA ASP A 51 18.17 7.81 -34.53
C ASP A 51 17.88 6.72 -35.59
N ASN A 52 17.25 7.12 -36.69
CA ASN A 52 16.68 6.23 -37.72
C ASN A 52 15.55 5.30 -37.24
N GLY A 53 15.08 5.43 -35.99
CA GLY A 53 13.97 4.64 -35.46
C GLY A 53 14.33 3.18 -35.18
N THR A 54 15.61 2.84 -35.01
CA THR A 54 16.06 1.45 -34.84
C THR A 54 17.16 1.30 -33.80
N VAL A 55 17.15 0.18 -33.08
CA VAL A 55 18.19 -0.27 -32.14
C VAL A 55 18.76 -1.62 -32.57
N LYS A 56 19.97 -1.92 -32.09
CA LYS A 56 20.71 -3.17 -32.36
C LYS A 56 21.18 -3.80 -31.07
N TRP A 57 21.61 -5.05 -31.16
CA TRP A 57 22.34 -5.71 -30.10
C TRP A 57 23.67 -5.01 -29.81
N SER A 58 24.08 -5.05 -28.55
CA SER A 58 25.41 -4.64 -28.09
C SER A 58 25.89 -5.57 -26.99
N LYS A 59 27.18 -5.46 -26.62
CA LYS A 59 27.76 -6.20 -25.50
C LYS A 59 28.36 -5.24 -24.49
N ILE A 60 28.25 -5.59 -23.23
CA ILE A 60 28.90 -4.88 -22.13
C ILE A 60 29.56 -5.88 -21.19
N GLN A 61 30.72 -5.54 -20.68
CA GLN A 61 31.41 -6.32 -19.65
C GLN A 61 30.91 -5.86 -18.28
N SER A 62 30.75 -6.80 -17.35
CA SER A 62 30.50 -6.47 -15.94
C SER A 62 31.68 -5.69 -15.35
N ASN A 63 31.38 -4.75 -14.45
CA ASN A 63 32.40 -4.05 -13.67
C ASN A 63 33.09 -5.00 -12.68
N GLU A 64 34.19 -4.55 -12.07
CA GLU A 64 34.95 -5.35 -11.09
C GLU A 64 34.12 -5.82 -9.89
N ASP A 65 33.13 -5.03 -9.48
CA ASP A 65 32.16 -5.35 -8.41
C ASP A 65 31.01 -6.27 -8.86
N GLY A 66 30.97 -6.61 -10.15
CA GLY A 66 29.92 -7.42 -10.77
C GLY A 66 28.65 -6.67 -11.15
N SER A 67 28.60 -5.34 -10.96
CA SER A 67 27.53 -4.50 -11.50
C SER A 67 27.64 -4.37 -13.02
N VAL A 68 26.54 -4.00 -13.67
CA VAL A 68 26.46 -3.79 -15.12
C VAL A 68 26.10 -2.34 -15.40
N GLY A 69 26.89 -1.70 -16.26
CA GLY A 69 26.68 -0.32 -16.70
C GLY A 69 27.70 0.68 -16.14
N PRO A 70 27.53 1.99 -16.40
CA PRO A 70 26.37 2.58 -17.06
C PRO A 70 26.23 2.11 -18.52
N ILE A 71 25.03 1.64 -18.88
CA ILE A 71 24.70 1.28 -20.26
C ILE A 71 24.48 2.58 -21.05
N ASN A 72 25.23 2.76 -22.13
CA ASN A 72 25.21 4.00 -22.90
C ASN A 72 24.57 3.79 -24.28
N PHE A 73 23.65 4.68 -24.64
CA PHE A 73 23.01 4.72 -25.95
C PHE A 73 23.38 6.02 -26.68
N SER A 74 24.45 5.96 -27.47
CA SER A 74 25.03 7.12 -28.17
C SER A 74 24.19 7.60 -29.36
N ASN A 75 23.33 6.74 -29.89
CA ASN A 75 22.41 7.02 -31.01
C ASN A 75 21.07 7.64 -30.56
N ILE A 76 20.99 8.16 -29.33
CA ILE A 76 19.78 8.80 -28.78
C ILE A 76 20.09 10.24 -28.45
N ARG A 77 19.29 11.15 -29.00
CA ARG A 77 19.40 12.59 -28.78
C ARG A 77 18.68 13.01 -27.50
N TRP A 78 19.14 12.51 -26.35
CA TRP A 78 18.52 12.70 -25.02
C TRP A 78 18.19 14.17 -24.72
N ASN A 79 19.16 15.08 -24.87
CA ASN A 79 18.98 16.51 -24.60
C ASN A 79 17.93 17.15 -25.53
N PHE A 80 17.94 16.80 -26.81
CA PHE A 80 16.98 17.34 -27.77
C PHE A 80 15.56 16.87 -27.47
N ASN A 81 15.39 15.56 -27.27
CA ASN A 81 14.08 14.94 -27.03
C ASN A 81 13.46 15.42 -25.71
N LYS A 82 14.27 15.66 -24.68
CA LYS A 82 13.83 16.18 -23.38
C LYS A 82 13.17 17.56 -23.48
N ASN A 83 13.52 18.38 -24.46
CA ASN A 83 12.91 19.71 -24.64
C ASN A 83 11.40 19.65 -24.90
N SER A 84 10.93 18.68 -25.69
CA SER A 84 9.51 18.52 -26.01
C SER A 84 8.79 17.51 -25.11
N LEU A 85 9.50 16.47 -24.69
CA LEU A 85 8.93 15.32 -23.97
C LEU A 85 9.12 15.39 -22.45
N GLY A 86 9.98 16.28 -21.96
CA GLY A 86 10.32 16.37 -20.54
C GLY A 86 10.79 15.02 -19.99
N TRP A 87 10.28 14.64 -18.81
CA TRP A 87 10.61 13.39 -18.14
C TRP A 87 10.16 12.12 -18.88
N SER A 88 9.27 12.22 -19.87
CA SER A 88 8.80 11.03 -20.59
C SER A 88 9.89 10.36 -21.40
N ILE A 89 10.89 11.10 -21.92
CA ILE A 89 11.99 10.49 -22.65
C ILE A 89 12.84 9.57 -21.77
N SER A 90 12.87 9.82 -20.46
CA SER A 90 13.62 8.99 -19.52
C SER A 90 12.87 7.71 -19.15
N GLN A 91 11.61 7.52 -19.55
CA GLN A 91 10.87 6.28 -19.31
C GLN A 91 11.07 5.33 -20.51
N PHE A 92 11.94 4.34 -20.33
CA PHE A 92 12.25 3.34 -21.35
C PHE A 92 12.68 2.01 -20.69
N GLN A 93 12.74 0.97 -21.50
CA GLN A 93 13.11 -0.38 -21.11
C GLN A 93 14.20 -0.96 -22.01
N LEU A 94 14.94 -1.94 -21.52
CA LEU A 94 15.89 -2.74 -22.29
C LEU A 94 15.98 -4.15 -21.71
N TRP A 95 16.59 -5.03 -22.47
CA TRP A 95 16.92 -6.37 -22.02
C TRP A 95 18.43 -6.57 -21.94
N ALA A 96 18.85 -7.32 -20.92
CA ALA A 96 20.21 -7.82 -20.77
C ALA A 96 20.20 -9.34 -20.62
N ARG A 97 21.12 -10.04 -21.28
CA ARG A 97 21.30 -11.49 -21.16
C ARG A 97 22.71 -11.84 -20.74
N GLY A 98 22.82 -12.62 -19.68
CA GLY A 98 24.05 -13.19 -19.19
C GLY A 98 23.98 -14.71 -19.15
N TYR A 99 25.15 -15.33 -19.01
CA TYR A 99 25.29 -16.78 -18.87
C TYR A 99 26.17 -17.08 -17.66
N PHE A 100 25.80 -18.09 -16.89
CA PHE A 100 26.62 -18.59 -15.79
C PHE A 100 26.55 -20.11 -15.72
N THR A 101 27.59 -20.72 -15.15
CA THR A 101 27.68 -22.17 -14.97
C THR A 101 27.82 -22.46 -13.49
N VAL A 102 26.99 -23.39 -13.01
CA VAL A 102 27.04 -23.86 -11.62
C VAL A 102 28.25 -24.79 -11.47
N PRO A 103 29.19 -24.50 -10.57
CA PRO A 103 30.45 -25.25 -10.46
C PRO A 103 30.22 -26.68 -9.97
N GLU A 104 31.13 -27.58 -10.33
CA GLU A 104 31.14 -28.95 -9.86
C GLU A 104 31.30 -29.02 -8.33
N SER A 105 30.49 -29.86 -7.68
CA SER A 105 30.55 -30.14 -6.26
C SER A 105 30.77 -31.63 -6.03
N SER A 106 31.61 -31.99 -5.07
CA SER A 106 32.11 -33.36 -4.88
C SER A 106 31.07 -34.37 -4.37
N SER A 107 29.83 -33.96 -4.08
CA SER A 107 28.82 -34.84 -3.46
C SER A 107 27.36 -34.61 -3.86
N GLU A 108 27.00 -33.53 -4.55
CA GLU A 108 25.59 -33.17 -4.80
C GLU A 108 25.29 -32.92 -6.28
N HIS A 109 24.13 -33.40 -6.76
CA HIS A 109 23.68 -33.22 -8.14
C HIS A 109 23.07 -31.83 -8.39
N LYS A 110 22.49 -31.21 -7.36
CA LYS A 110 22.00 -29.83 -7.35
C LYS A 110 22.56 -29.11 -6.15
N ILE A 111 22.85 -27.82 -6.28
CA ILE A 111 23.29 -26.97 -5.16
C ILE A 111 22.35 -25.77 -4.96
N PRO A 112 22.13 -25.34 -3.71
CA PRO A 112 21.33 -24.16 -3.40
C PRO A 112 22.07 -22.87 -3.75
N ILE A 113 21.47 -22.06 -4.61
CA ILE A 113 21.96 -20.77 -5.06
C ILE A 113 20.97 -19.68 -4.62
N LEU A 114 21.49 -18.67 -3.92
CA LEU A 114 20.76 -17.45 -3.61
C LEU A 114 20.84 -16.48 -4.78
N ILE A 115 19.70 -15.94 -5.16
CA ILE A 115 19.60 -14.96 -6.24
C ILE A 115 18.68 -13.79 -5.91
N GLN A 116 19.14 -12.57 -6.17
CA GLN A 116 18.32 -11.36 -6.25
C GLN A 116 18.96 -10.37 -7.21
N CYS A 117 18.16 -9.66 -8.00
CA CYS A 117 18.63 -8.61 -8.89
C CYS A 117 18.02 -7.26 -8.49
N HIS A 118 18.82 -6.20 -8.53
CA HIS A 118 18.46 -4.87 -8.01
C HIS A 118 18.41 -3.83 -9.13
N ASN A 119 17.65 -2.76 -8.89
CA ASN A 119 17.35 -1.70 -9.86
C ASN A 119 16.62 -2.21 -11.13
N ILE A 120 15.87 -3.30 -11.01
CA ILE A 120 15.17 -3.95 -12.13
C ILE A 120 13.80 -4.46 -11.68
N GLY A 121 12.88 -4.62 -12.65
CA GLY A 121 11.53 -5.06 -12.35
C GLY A 121 11.34 -6.57 -12.32
N ASP A 122 11.80 -7.27 -13.35
CA ASP A 122 11.73 -8.72 -13.44
C ASP A 122 13.03 -9.28 -14.03
N PHE A 123 13.39 -10.48 -13.59
CA PHE A 123 14.47 -11.27 -14.18
C PHE A 123 14.01 -12.71 -14.38
N TYR A 124 14.75 -13.45 -15.20
CA TYR A 124 14.40 -14.81 -15.60
C TYR A 124 15.64 -15.68 -15.51
N ILE A 125 15.50 -16.85 -14.87
CA ILE A 125 16.47 -17.93 -14.98
C ILE A 125 15.92 -18.94 -15.98
N ASN A 126 16.59 -19.05 -17.12
CA ASN A 126 16.03 -19.62 -18.34
C ASN A 126 14.71 -18.91 -18.69
N ASP A 127 13.58 -19.63 -18.60
CA ASP A 127 12.23 -19.09 -18.85
C ASP A 127 11.40 -18.88 -17.57
N GLN A 128 11.93 -19.23 -16.38
CA GLN A 128 11.23 -19.00 -15.12
C GLN A 128 11.43 -17.55 -14.66
N ARG A 129 10.33 -16.84 -14.45
CA ARG A 129 10.29 -15.45 -13.99
C ARG A 129 10.49 -15.34 -12.48
N PHE A 130 11.10 -14.24 -12.07
CA PHE A 130 11.24 -13.77 -10.70
C PHE A 130 11.11 -12.24 -10.65
N HIS A 131 10.72 -11.70 -9.50
CA HIS A 131 10.63 -10.25 -9.30
C HIS A 131 11.98 -9.69 -8.83
N GLY A 132 12.44 -8.64 -9.49
CA GLY A 132 13.59 -7.88 -9.01
C GLY A 132 13.24 -6.95 -7.86
N ASP A 133 14.27 -6.34 -7.29
CA ASP A 133 14.20 -5.26 -6.32
C ASP A 133 14.27 -3.90 -7.03
N TRP A 134 13.09 -3.30 -7.27
CA TRP A 134 12.96 -1.98 -7.90
C TRP A 134 13.71 -0.88 -7.14
N TYR A 135 13.77 -0.99 -5.82
CA TYR A 135 14.17 0.09 -4.92
C TYR A 135 15.55 -0.15 -4.29
N ASN A 136 16.23 -1.24 -4.69
CA ASN A 136 17.55 -1.63 -4.20
C ASN A 136 17.58 -1.70 -2.65
N TYR A 137 16.53 -2.28 -2.06
CA TYR A 137 16.47 -2.56 -0.64
C TYR A 137 17.55 -3.56 -0.21
N ARG A 138 17.85 -4.57 -1.04
CA ARG A 138 18.79 -5.67 -0.74
C ARG A 138 18.41 -6.49 0.48
N THR A 139 17.12 -6.72 0.66
CA THR A 139 16.59 -7.37 1.86
C THR A 139 15.91 -8.70 1.62
N SER A 140 15.83 -9.18 0.38
CA SER A 140 15.18 -10.45 0.03
C SER A 140 16.02 -11.22 -0.99
N TYR A 141 15.80 -12.53 -1.03
CA TYR A 141 16.45 -13.45 -1.96
C TYR A 141 15.48 -14.55 -2.38
N TYR A 142 15.63 -15.06 -3.58
CA TYR A 142 15.10 -16.37 -3.96
C TYR A 142 16.17 -17.44 -3.71
N ILE A 143 15.75 -18.65 -3.37
CA ILE A 143 16.63 -19.82 -3.31
C ILE A 143 16.28 -20.78 -4.44
N LEU A 144 17.26 -21.13 -5.26
CA LEU A 144 17.11 -22.05 -6.39
C LEU A 144 18.08 -23.22 -6.24
N TYR A 145 17.56 -24.43 -6.39
CA TYR A 145 18.37 -25.64 -6.42
C TYR A 145 18.74 -25.98 -7.86
N LEU A 146 19.95 -25.57 -8.26
CA LEU A 146 20.43 -25.66 -9.63
C LEU A 146 21.38 -26.84 -9.82
N THR A 147 21.26 -27.54 -10.96
CA THR A 147 22.10 -28.68 -11.32
C THR A 147 23.54 -28.24 -11.58
N VAL A 148 24.50 -28.94 -10.99
CA VAL A 148 25.95 -28.68 -11.20
C VAL A 148 26.35 -28.96 -12.65
N ASN A 149 27.43 -28.33 -13.13
CA ASN A 149 27.94 -28.47 -14.50
C ASN A 149 26.92 -28.14 -15.61
N THR A 150 25.86 -27.41 -15.26
CA THR A 150 24.83 -26.95 -16.20
C THR A 150 24.99 -25.45 -16.42
N GLN A 151 24.95 -25.02 -17.68
CA GLN A 151 24.93 -23.61 -18.05
C GLN A 151 23.49 -23.09 -17.97
N TYR A 152 23.30 -21.97 -17.28
CA TYR A 152 22.04 -21.28 -17.13
C TYR A 152 22.08 -19.93 -17.83
N THR A 153 20.93 -19.53 -18.36
CA THR A 153 20.74 -18.17 -18.90
C THR A 153 20.07 -17.31 -17.83
N ILE A 154 20.57 -16.09 -17.65
CA ILE A 154 19.89 -15.05 -16.87
C ILE A 154 19.48 -13.91 -17.80
N ASN A 155 18.17 -13.69 -17.95
CA ASN A 155 17.62 -12.58 -18.71
C ASN A 155 17.08 -11.53 -17.73
N ILE A 156 17.42 -10.27 -17.92
CA ILE A 156 17.03 -9.17 -17.05
C ILE A 156 16.29 -8.14 -17.89
N ARG A 157 15.10 -7.78 -17.43
CA ARG A 157 14.35 -6.67 -17.99
C ARG A 157 14.57 -5.44 -17.14
N VAL A 158 15.35 -4.51 -17.68
CA VAL A 158 15.69 -3.25 -17.02
C VAL A 158 14.71 -2.19 -17.50
N VAL A 159 14.15 -1.42 -16.57
CA VAL A 159 13.28 -0.28 -16.87
C VAL A 159 13.82 0.93 -16.14
N ASN A 160 14.10 2.00 -16.88
CA ASN A 160 14.51 3.26 -16.29
C ASN A 160 13.26 4.01 -15.80
N GLU A 161 12.87 3.75 -14.55
CA GLU A 161 11.81 4.50 -13.86
C GLU A 161 12.37 5.83 -13.34
N ILE A 162 12.07 6.94 -14.02
CA ILE A 162 12.58 8.26 -13.64
C ILE A 162 12.25 8.65 -12.18
N ARG A 163 11.13 8.17 -11.64
CA ARG A 163 10.74 8.40 -10.24
C ARG A 163 11.75 7.80 -9.26
N ILE A 164 12.40 6.71 -9.65
CA ILE A 164 13.37 5.98 -8.81
C ILE A 164 14.79 6.50 -9.10
N PHE A 165 15.16 6.63 -10.37
CA PHE A 165 16.53 6.92 -10.80
C PHE A 165 16.82 8.41 -11.02
N GLY A 166 15.80 9.26 -10.92
CA GLY A 166 15.90 10.70 -11.07
C GLY A 166 16.13 11.16 -12.51
N ASP A 167 16.15 12.48 -12.67
CA ASP A 167 16.25 13.14 -13.97
C ASP A 167 17.72 13.39 -14.39
N ASN A 168 18.42 12.30 -14.71
CA ASN A 168 19.77 12.37 -15.29
C ASN A 168 19.69 12.40 -16.83
N THR A 169 20.49 13.26 -17.48
CA THR A 169 20.52 13.38 -18.95
C THR A 169 21.97 13.38 -19.46
N PRO A 170 22.43 12.32 -20.15
CA PRO A 170 21.71 11.08 -20.45
C PRO A 170 21.37 10.26 -19.17
N PRO A 171 20.33 9.42 -19.20
CA PRO A 171 19.99 8.53 -18.09
C PRO A 171 21.15 7.60 -17.73
N ARG A 172 21.43 7.42 -16.43
CA ARG A 172 22.48 6.53 -15.94
C ARG A 172 21.91 5.17 -15.59
N ILE A 173 22.04 4.22 -16.51
CA ILE A 173 21.40 2.90 -16.38
C ILE A 173 22.37 1.88 -15.81
N THR A 174 22.09 1.39 -14.60
CA THR A 174 22.90 0.38 -13.93
C THR A 174 22.03 -0.64 -13.21
N PHE A 175 22.43 -1.90 -13.24
CA PHE A 175 21.83 -2.95 -12.42
C PHE A 175 22.91 -3.90 -11.92
N ASP A 176 22.57 -4.72 -10.94
CA ASP A 176 23.41 -5.82 -10.49
C ASP A 176 22.55 -6.98 -10.01
N CYS A 177 23.17 -8.16 -9.92
CA CYS A 177 22.56 -9.34 -9.33
C CYS A 177 23.49 -9.94 -8.29
N ASP A 178 22.95 -10.23 -7.12
CA ASP A 178 23.56 -11.09 -6.15
C ASP A 178 23.29 -12.53 -6.55
N LEU A 179 24.36 -13.26 -6.85
CA LEU A 179 24.33 -14.66 -7.25
C LEU A 179 25.44 -15.38 -6.50
N ARG A 180 25.08 -16.12 -5.45
CA ARG A 180 26.05 -16.80 -4.59
C ARG A 180 25.54 -18.15 -4.10
N ASN A 181 26.48 -19.02 -3.75
CA ASN A 181 26.18 -20.24 -3.04
C ASN A 181 25.60 -19.92 -1.65
N LEU A 182 24.68 -20.76 -1.19
CA LEU A 182 24.23 -20.75 0.19
C LEU A 182 25.37 -21.20 1.11
N GLU A 183 25.60 -20.46 2.21
CA GLU A 183 26.61 -20.83 3.19
C GLU A 183 26.09 -21.94 4.12
N LEU A 184 27.00 -22.74 4.69
CA LEU A 184 26.63 -23.86 5.56
C LEU A 184 25.82 -23.42 6.79
N GLU A 185 26.07 -22.22 7.31
CA GLU A 185 25.34 -21.65 8.45
C GLU A 185 23.93 -21.13 8.09
N GLU A 186 23.64 -20.99 6.80
CA GLU A 186 22.35 -20.54 6.26
C GLU A 186 21.46 -21.71 5.80
N LEU A 187 21.97 -22.95 5.88
CA LEU A 187 21.25 -24.15 5.50
C LEU A 187 20.06 -24.42 6.43
N GLY A 188 18.89 -24.67 5.83
CA GLY A 188 17.62 -24.82 6.55
C GLY A 188 16.89 -23.49 6.70
N ALA A 189 17.56 -22.47 7.24
CA ALA A 189 16.98 -21.15 7.43
C ALA A 189 18.04 -20.05 7.50
N MET A 190 17.77 -18.92 6.84
CA MET A 190 18.68 -17.77 6.76
C MET A 190 18.06 -16.52 7.41
N PHE A 191 18.84 -15.81 8.23
CA PHE A 191 18.43 -14.54 8.82
C PHE A 191 18.69 -13.36 7.89
N LEU A 192 17.72 -12.47 7.76
CA LEU A 192 17.85 -11.25 6.97
C LEU A 192 18.11 -10.06 7.89
N HIS A 193 19.39 -9.87 8.23
CA HIS A 193 19.82 -8.91 9.24
C HIS A 193 19.38 -7.46 8.96
N GLU A 194 19.42 -7.05 7.69
CA GLU A 194 19.12 -5.67 7.26
C GLU A 194 17.65 -5.25 7.49
N ARG A 195 16.76 -6.18 7.82
CA ARG A 195 15.33 -5.94 8.10
C ARG A 195 14.92 -6.18 9.56
N ILE A 196 15.87 -6.39 10.46
CA ILE A 196 15.55 -6.59 11.88
C ILE A 196 14.97 -5.29 12.45
N ILE A 197 13.79 -5.38 13.07
CA ILE A 197 13.13 -4.26 13.74
C ILE A 197 13.19 -4.52 15.25
N VAL A 198 13.85 -3.62 15.99
CA VAL A 198 13.91 -3.66 17.45
C VAL A 198 13.42 -2.34 18.04
N PRO A 199 12.79 -2.35 19.24
CA PRO A 199 12.49 -1.12 19.97
C PRO A 199 13.78 -0.53 20.54
N ASP A 200 13.80 0.79 20.73
CA ASP A 200 14.85 1.43 21.54
C ASP A 200 14.61 1.16 23.03
N LEU A 201 15.69 1.08 23.82
CA LEU A 201 15.64 1.12 25.28
C LEU A 201 15.56 2.58 25.72
N VAL A 202 14.74 2.90 26.72
CA VAL A 202 14.58 4.29 27.19
C VAL A 202 15.04 4.43 28.64
N LYS A 203 15.99 5.35 28.87
CA LYS A 203 16.64 5.60 30.17
C LYS A 203 17.22 4.35 30.84
N GLY A 204 17.54 3.32 30.06
CA GLY A 204 18.00 2.03 30.57
C GLY A 204 16.99 1.20 31.35
N THR A 205 15.69 1.55 31.28
CA THR A 205 14.67 0.97 32.17
C THR A 205 13.66 0.07 31.48
N LYS A 206 13.19 0.41 30.28
CA LYS A 206 12.18 -0.36 29.53
C LYS A 206 12.27 -0.07 28.04
N PHE A 207 11.84 -1.02 27.22
CA PHE A 207 11.74 -0.87 25.77
C PHE A 207 10.59 0.07 25.38
N ALA A 208 10.80 0.84 24.32
CA ALA A 208 9.80 1.64 23.64
C ALA A 208 8.98 0.73 22.70
N GLY A 209 8.13 -0.11 23.28
CA GLY A 209 7.40 -1.17 22.58
C GLY A 209 7.82 -2.55 23.08
N GLU A 210 6.92 -3.53 23.01
CA GLU A 210 7.15 -4.87 23.57
C GLU A 210 7.70 -5.87 22.56
N TYR A 211 7.65 -5.54 21.27
CA TYR A 211 7.92 -6.48 20.20
C TYR A 211 9.15 -6.11 19.38
N MET A 212 9.88 -7.12 18.96
CA MET A 212 10.84 -7.05 17.87
C MET A 212 10.37 -7.97 16.73
N SER A 213 10.93 -7.75 15.54
CA SER A 213 10.78 -8.67 14.43
C SER A 213 12.13 -9.05 13.83
N ILE A 214 12.25 -10.34 13.52
CA ILE A 214 13.40 -10.90 12.81
C ILE A 214 12.90 -11.68 11.59
N PRO A 215 13.31 -11.27 10.37
CA PRO A 215 12.94 -12.01 9.18
C PRO A 215 13.79 -13.26 8.99
N ILE A 216 13.13 -14.35 8.61
CA ILE A 216 13.74 -15.62 8.24
C ILE A 216 13.31 -16.00 6.82
N LEU A 217 14.26 -16.51 6.04
CA LEU A 217 14.01 -17.20 4.76
C LEU A 217 14.18 -18.71 4.96
N ASN A 218 13.18 -19.49 4.57
CA ASN A 218 13.34 -20.95 4.46
C ASN A 218 14.20 -21.27 3.23
N THR A 219 15.33 -21.94 3.44
CA THR A 219 16.33 -22.23 2.39
C THR A 219 16.27 -23.66 1.85
N LEU A 220 15.31 -24.47 2.29
CA LEU A 220 15.11 -25.85 1.81
C LEU A 220 14.31 -25.91 0.49
N GLU A 221 14.59 -26.91 -0.36
CA GLU A 221 14.00 -27.04 -1.73
C GLU A 221 12.48 -27.28 -1.69
N ASP A 222 12.05 -28.30 -0.94
CA ASP A 222 10.66 -28.79 -0.96
C ASP A 222 10.11 -29.03 0.47
N GLU A 223 10.79 -28.53 1.49
CA GLU A 223 10.46 -28.79 2.91
C GLU A 223 9.96 -27.56 3.66
N TRP A 224 8.85 -27.73 4.38
CA TRP A 224 8.34 -26.72 5.31
C TRP A 224 9.12 -26.80 6.62
N ILE A 225 9.45 -25.64 7.18
CA ILE A 225 10.09 -25.52 8.49
C ILE A 225 9.14 -24.90 9.50
N ASN A 226 9.27 -25.27 10.76
CA ASN A 226 8.56 -24.65 11.87
C ASN A 226 9.56 -24.00 12.84
N VAL A 227 9.24 -22.79 13.31
CA VAL A 227 10.01 -22.08 14.33
C VAL A 227 9.41 -22.40 15.71
N ASP A 228 10.10 -23.23 16.49
CA ASP A 228 9.54 -23.80 17.73
C ASP A 228 9.89 -22.99 18.98
N LYS A 229 11.12 -22.47 19.05
CA LYS A 229 11.67 -21.78 20.24
C LYS A 229 12.66 -20.70 19.86
N VAL A 230 12.79 -19.70 20.74
CA VAL A 230 13.82 -18.64 20.66
C VAL A 230 14.53 -18.49 22.00
N GLU A 231 15.84 -18.29 21.96
CA GLU A 231 16.70 -18.04 23.13
C GLU A 231 17.59 -16.81 22.88
N VAL A 232 17.71 -15.96 23.90
CA VAL A 232 18.69 -14.86 23.91
C VAL A 232 20.04 -15.41 24.35
N VAL A 233 21.08 -15.13 23.56
CA VAL A 233 22.46 -15.52 23.86
C VAL A 233 23.39 -14.33 23.68
N ASN A 234 24.59 -14.37 24.27
CA ASN A 234 25.59 -13.30 24.15
C ASN A 234 25.06 -11.90 24.56
N CYS A 235 24.28 -11.81 25.64
CA CYS A 235 23.72 -10.55 26.14
C CYS A 235 24.42 -10.17 27.46
N PRO A 236 24.82 -8.91 27.68
CA PRO A 236 25.47 -8.47 28.92
C PRO A 236 24.53 -8.44 30.12
N ILE A 237 23.21 -8.54 29.90
CA ILE A 237 22.16 -8.54 30.91
C ILE A 237 21.13 -9.62 30.63
N LYS A 238 20.29 -9.94 31.62
CA LYS A 238 19.20 -10.89 31.44
C LYS A 238 18.01 -10.28 30.67
N ILE A 239 17.77 -10.83 29.48
CA ILE A 239 16.62 -10.52 28.62
C ILE A 239 15.95 -11.82 28.24
N ARG A 240 14.62 -11.85 28.32
CA ARG A 240 13.82 -12.99 27.87
C ARG A 240 13.17 -12.65 26.52
N ALA A 241 13.22 -13.61 25.60
CA ALA A 241 12.55 -13.55 24.30
C ALA A 241 11.46 -14.63 24.22
N GLU A 242 10.32 -14.29 23.64
CA GLU A 242 9.19 -15.20 23.46
C GLU A 242 8.64 -15.10 22.04
N LEU A 243 8.46 -16.24 21.37
CA LEU A 243 7.76 -16.29 20.09
C LEU A 243 6.28 -15.96 20.29
N ILE A 244 5.75 -15.06 19.48
CA ILE A 244 4.33 -14.72 19.49
C ILE A 244 3.71 -15.17 18.17
N PRO A 245 2.84 -16.19 18.19
CA PRO A 245 2.24 -16.70 16.98
C PRO A 245 1.29 -15.68 16.33
N THR A 246 1.06 -15.84 15.03
CA THR A 246 0.03 -15.15 14.26
C THR A 246 -1.33 -15.84 14.40
N SER A 247 -2.40 -15.16 13.98
CA SER A 247 -3.77 -15.70 13.99
C SER A 247 -3.95 -17.01 13.22
N TYR A 248 -3.04 -17.36 12.31
CA TYR A 248 -3.13 -18.56 11.48
C TYR A 248 -2.14 -19.65 11.85
N ASP A 249 -1.24 -19.42 12.81
CA ASP A 249 -0.26 -20.44 13.16
C ASP A 249 -0.94 -21.71 13.73
N SER A 250 -2.16 -21.60 14.22
CA SER A 250 -2.99 -22.75 14.59
C SER A 250 -3.37 -23.63 13.38
N LEU A 251 -3.56 -23.05 12.20
CA LEU A 251 -3.82 -23.78 10.95
C LEU A 251 -2.58 -24.51 10.46
N THR A 252 -1.41 -23.89 10.63
CA THR A 252 -0.13 -24.46 10.21
C THR A 252 0.55 -25.31 11.27
N HIS A 253 -0.07 -25.49 12.45
CA HIS A 253 0.46 -26.22 13.61
C HIS A 253 1.79 -25.63 14.14
N GLY A 254 1.91 -24.30 14.14
CA GLY A 254 3.09 -23.55 14.55
C GLY A 254 3.43 -22.43 13.56
N ILE A 255 4.48 -21.67 13.85
CA ILE A 255 5.04 -20.66 12.94
C ILE A 255 5.73 -21.40 11.78
N SER A 256 5.02 -21.59 10.66
CA SER A 256 5.45 -22.44 9.55
C SER A 256 5.81 -21.63 8.31
N LEU A 257 6.96 -21.94 7.70
CA LEU A 257 7.45 -21.28 6.49
C LEU A 257 7.54 -22.30 5.35
N ALA A 258 6.89 -21.99 4.24
CA ALA A 258 7.03 -22.74 2.99
C ALA A 258 8.44 -22.58 2.38
N PRO A 259 8.88 -23.50 1.51
CA PRO A 259 10.11 -23.37 0.74
C PRO A 259 10.24 -22.00 0.07
N SER A 260 11.42 -21.40 0.13
CA SER A 260 11.71 -20.06 -0.41
C SER A 260 10.81 -18.92 0.11
N GLN A 261 10.10 -19.11 1.23
CA GLN A 261 9.25 -18.09 1.82
C GLN A 261 10.03 -17.21 2.81
N HIS A 262 9.79 -15.90 2.74
CA HIS A 262 10.18 -14.93 3.77
C HIS A 262 9.06 -14.78 4.81
N GLN A 263 9.40 -14.78 6.09
CA GLN A 263 8.46 -14.45 7.15
C GLN A 263 9.11 -13.60 8.24
N ASN A 264 8.42 -12.54 8.68
CA ASN A 264 8.83 -11.71 9.79
C ASN A 264 8.38 -12.38 11.10
N ILE A 265 9.32 -12.98 11.82
CA ILE A 265 9.03 -13.66 13.10
C ILE A 265 8.85 -12.62 14.20
N LYS A 266 7.68 -12.63 14.81
CA LYS A 266 7.29 -11.73 15.89
C LYS A 266 7.78 -12.26 17.24
N ILE A 267 8.54 -11.45 17.97
CA ILE A 267 9.14 -11.82 19.25
C ILE A 267 8.80 -10.76 20.28
N ARG A 268 8.32 -11.17 21.45
CA ARG A 268 8.20 -10.28 22.61
C ARG A 268 9.51 -10.27 23.38
N LEU A 269 10.04 -9.07 23.64
CA LEU A 269 11.23 -8.86 24.45
C LEU A 269 10.85 -8.39 25.85
N ILE A 270 11.43 -9.02 26.87
CA ILE A 270 11.21 -8.69 28.28
C ILE A 270 12.56 -8.39 28.91
N LEU A 271 12.73 -7.15 29.35
CA LEU A 271 13.90 -6.69 30.07
C LEU A 271 13.78 -7.09 31.55
N GLU A 272 14.68 -7.95 32.04
CA GLU A 272 14.66 -8.38 33.45
C GLU A 272 15.66 -7.59 34.30
N GLU A 273 16.65 -6.95 33.67
CA GLU A 273 17.72 -6.20 34.32
C GLU A 273 17.91 -4.83 33.64
N LEU A 274 18.24 -3.81 34.44
CA LEU A 274 18.47 -2.44 33.94
C LEU A 274 19.80 -2.35 33.18
N TYR A 275 19.87 -1.49 32.16
CA TYR A 275 21.06 -1.34 31.32
C TYR A 275 21.27 0.10 30.87
N TYR A 276 22.36 0.74 31.29
CA TYR A 276 22.54 2.18 31.11
C TYR A 276 23.52 2.58 30.02
N GLU A 277 24.22 1.64 29.39
CA GLU A 277 25.12 1.94 28.28
C GLU A 277 24.32 2.34 27.03
N SER A 278 25.00 2.98 26.07
CA SER A 278 24.38 3.54 24.86
C SER A 278 23.85 2.50 23.88
N LEU A 279 24.45 1.31 23.84
CA LEU A 279 24.13 0.22 22.92
C LEU A 279 24.09 -1.10 23.66
N LEU A 280 22.98 -1.82 23.54
CA LEU A 280 22.77 -3.14 24.12
C LEU A 280 22.91 -4.22 23.03
N PRO A 281 24.03 -4.97 22.99
CA PRO A 281 24.23 -6.06 22.05
C PRO A 281 23.65 -7.38 22.58
N PHE A 282 23.08 -8.18 21.68
CA PHE A 282 22.71 -9.57 21.95
C PHE A 282 22.63 -10.38 20.66
N SER A 283 22.51 -11.71 20.78
CA SER A 283 22.24 -12.61 19.66
C SER A 283 21.00 -13.46 19.97
N LEU A 284 20.40 -14.03 18.94
CA LEU A 284 19.29 -14.96 19.09
C LEU A 284 19.63 -16.34 18.54
N LYS A 285 19.06 -17.37 19.16
CA LYS A 285 19.16 -18.76 18.72
C LYS A 285 17.76 -19.36 18.60
N PHE A 286 17.45 -20.03 17.50
CA PHE A 286 16.12 -20.59 17.22
C PHE A 286 16.19 -22.11 17.05
N SER A 287 15.21 -22.81 17.61
CA SER A 287 14.97 -24.24 17.32
C SER A 287 14.04 -24.34 16.14
N ILE A 288 14.44 -25.09 15.11
CA ILE A 288 13.69 -25.33 13.88
C ILE A 288 13.38 -26.82 13.76
N SER A 289 12.15 -27.16 13.39
CA SER A 289 11.72 -28.52 13.06
C SER A 289 11.23 -28.63 11.62
N LEU A 290 11.35 -29.83 11.04
CA LEU A 290 10.94 -30.14 9.66
C LEU A 290 9.54 -30.77 9.64
N LYS A 291 8.67 -30.35 8.72
CA LYS A 291 7.27 -30.80 8.68
C LYS A 291 7.08 -32.22 8.12
N SER A 292 7.89 -32.66 7.15
CA SER A 292 7.68 -33.95 6.45
C SER A 292 8.22 -35.19 7.16
N LEU A 293 9.15 -35.02 8.11
CA LEU A 293 9.86 -36.16 8.70
C LEU A 293 9.13 -36.68 9.93
N GLN A 294 8.68 -37.95 9.85
CA GLN A 294 8.21 -38.74 11.00
C GLN A 294 9.26 -38.86 12.13
N SER A 295 10.53 -38.52 11.86
CA SER A 295 11.50 -38.18 12.90
C SER A 295 11.49 -36.67 13.11
N HIS A 296 11.09 -36.19 14.28
CA HIS A 296 11.19 -34.77 14.69
C HIS A 296 12.67 -34.34 14.77
N LYS A 297 13.33 -34.19 13.61
CA LYS A 297 14.69 -33.69 13.53
C LYS A 297 14.62 -32.20 13.75
N ASN A 298 15.09 -31.80 14.92
CA ASN A 298 15.21 -30.40 15.29
C ASN A 298 16.67 -29.99 15.18
N PHE A 299 16.92 -28.82 14.61
CA PHE A 299 18.23 -28.21 14.56
C PHE A 299 18.14 -26.78 15.09
N TRP A 300 19.29 -26.22 15.45
CA TRP A 300 19.37 -24.86 15.94
C TRP A 300 20.10 -23.97 14.95
N ILE A 301 19.56 -22.79 14.73
CA ILE A 301 20.18 -21.72 13.97
C ILE A 301 20.48 -20.54 14.90
N LYS A 302 21.53 -19.76 14.62
CA LYS A 302 21.92 -18.58 15.39
C LYS A 302 22.04 -17.38 14.46
N THR A 303 21.70 -16.19 14.96
CA THR A 303 21.95 -14.95 14.24
C THR A 303 23.44 -14.81 13.92
N THR A 304 23.76 -14.51 12.65
CA THR A 304 25.13 -14.39 12.15
C THR A 304 25.82 -13.10 12.60
N LYS A 305 25.04 -12.06 12.95
CA LYS A 305 25.50 -10.80 13.52
C LYS A 305 24.78 -10.50 14.84
N GLU A 306 25.43 -9.74 15.72
CA GLU A 306 24.78 -9.22 16.93
C GLU A 306 23.68 -8.21 16.56
N ILE A 307 22.58 -8.28 17.30
CA ILE A 307 21.48 -7.32 17.26
C ILE A 307 21.79 -6.22 18.27
N LEU A 308 21.64 -4.96 17.85
CA LEU A 308 21.96 -3.79 18.64
C LEU A 308 20.69 -2.99 18.96
N ILE A 309 20.41 -2.78 20.24
CA ILE A 309 19.36 -1.87 20.71
C ILE A 309 20.00 -0.57 21.22
N LYS A 310 19.52 0.58 20.74
CA LYS A 310 19.98 1.89 21.22
C LYS A 310 19.29 2.24 22.54
N ASN A 311 20.06 2.76 23.50
CA ASN A 311 19.52 3.37 24.71
C ASN A 311 19.37 4.87 24.51
N LYS A 312 18.15 5.38 24.69
CA LYS A 312 17.74 6.73 24.37
C LYS A 312 17.27 7.51 25.59
N ASN A 313 17.57 8.80 25.58
CA ASN A 313 16.99 9.77 26.51
C ASN A 313 15.57 10.14 26.06
N LEU A 314 14.78 10.68 26.98
CA LEU A 314 13.40 11.08 26.65
C LEU A 314 13.34 12.33 25.76
N ASP A 315 14.34 13.20 25.83
CA ASP A 315 14.40 14.44 25.04
C ASP A 315 14.90 14.24 23.60
N GLU A 316 15.12 12.99 23.20
CA GLU A 316 15.47 12.60 21.83
C GLU A 316 14.31 11.85 21.18
N PHE A 317 14.32 11.78 19.84
CA PHE A 317 13.51 10.79 19.14
C PHE A 317 14.01 9.38 19.46
N TYR A 318 13.06 8.47 19.72
CA TYR A 318 13.33 7.06 19.93
C TYR A 318 12.38 6.19 19.12
N LYS A 319 12.87 5.00 18.76
CA LYS A 319 12.16 4.00 17.95
C LYS A 319 11.13 3.26 18.78
N PHE A 320 9.86 3.49 18.46
CA PHE A 320 8.71 2.84 19.07
C PHE A 320 8.21 1.70 18.17
N THR A 321 8.24 0.45 18.64
CA THR A 321 7.70 -0.70 17.89
C THR A 321 6.27 -1.03 18.28
N PHE A 322 5.48 -1.48 17.32
CA PHE A 322 4.09 -1.86 17.50
C PHE A 322 3.67 -2.96 16.52
N GLU A 323 2.60 -3.68 16.88
CA GLU A 323 1.93 -4.61 15.98
C GLU A 323 1.00 -3.83 15.03
N ASP A 324 1.23 -3.97 13.72
CA ASP A 324 0.47 -3.32 12.66
C ASP A 324 -0.76 -4.13 12.25
N PHE A 325 -1.53 -3.64 11.28
CA PHE A 325 -2.83 -4.22 10.89
C PHE A 325 -2.78 -5.67 10.41
N ASP A 326 -1.66 -6.15 9.86
CA ASP A 326 -1.46 -7.52 9.38
C ASP A 326 -0.68 -8.40 10.37
N GLU A 327 -0.63 -8.00 11.64
CA GLU A 327 0.12 -8.64 12.73
C GLU A 327 1.66 -8.66 12.53
N SER A 328 2.17 -7.95 11.52
CA SER A 328 3.60 -7.67 11.39
C SER A 328 4.03 -6.63 12.42
N ILE A 329 5.30 -6.66 12.83
CA ILE A 329 5.85 -5.62 13.70
C ILE A 329 6.44 -4.52 12.82
N GLN A 330 5.95 -3.31 13.04
CA GLN A 330 6.45 -2.10 12.43
C GLN A 330 6.96 -1.15 13.51
N TYR A 331 7.56 -0.04 13.11
CA TYR A 331 7.98 0.98 14.04
C TYR A 331 7.65 2.39 13.54
N ALA A 332 7.68 3.34 14.46
CA ALA A 332 7.66 4.76 14.20
C ALA A 332 8.68 5.45 15.12
N MET A 333 9.22 6.60 14.71
CA MET A 333 9.96 7.46 15.64
C MET A 333 8.96 8.35 16.36
N ILE A 334 9.10 8.46 17.68
CA ILE A 334 8.21 9.33 18.46
C ILE A 334 9.00 10.30 19.33
N MET A 335 8.37 11.44 19.58
CA MET A 335 8.83 12.43 20.54
C MET A 335 7.64 12.93 21.36
N HIS A 336 7.85 13.01 22.67
CA HIS A 336 6.82 13.43 23.62
C HIS A 336 6.77 14.96 23.75
N PRO A 337 5.63 15.55 24.19
CA PRO A 337 5.51 16.98 24.45
C PRO A 337 6.47 17.47 25.54
N LYS A 338 6.93 18.73 25.48
CA LYS A 338 7.69 19.35 26.59
C LYS A 338 6.86 19.54 27.85
N LYS A 339 5.57 19.86 27.71
CA LYS A 339 4.64 20.15 28.81
C LYS A 339 3.46 19.18 28.79
N HIS A 340 2.96 18.85 29.98
CA HIS A 340 1.73 18.09 30.13
C HIS A 340 0.51 18.98 29.84
N ASN A 341 -0.46 18.47 29.09
CA ASN A 341 -1.65 19.23 28.71
C ASN A 341 -2.88 18.93 29.59
N LYS A 342 -2.78 18.96 30.93
CA LYS A 342 -3.93 18.62 31.80
C LYS A 342 -4.98 19.74 31.87
N PRO A 343 -6.30 19.44 31.86
CA PRO A 343 -6.95 18.11 31.80
C PRO A 343 -7.17 17.55 30.37
N ASN A 344 -6.68 18.23 29.34
CA ASN A 344 -6.94 17.91 27.94
C ASN A 344 -6.03 16.77 27.41
N LYS A 345 -6.43 16.19 26.28
CA LYS A 345 -5.55 15.31 25.50
C LYS A 345 -4.62 16.15 24.60
N SER A 346 -3.42 15.66 24.34
CA SER A 346 -2.40 16.31 23.52
C SER A 346 -2.60 15.99 22.03
N PRO A 347 -2.62 16.99 21.12
CA PRO A 347 -2.62 16.75 19.68
C PRO A 347 -1.42 15.91 19.23
N ILE A 348 -1.51 15.32 18.03
CA ILE A 348 -0.44 14.53 17.43
C ILE A 348 -0.02 15.19 16.11
N LEU A 349 1.24 15.59 16.01
CA LEU A 349 1.89 15.96 14.76
C LEU A 349 2.38 14.68 14.08
N VAL A 350 1.76 14.31 12.97
CA VAL A 350 2.14 13.16 12.16
C VAL A 350 2.97 13.65 10.98
N ALA A 351 4.23 13.24 10.91
CA ALA A 351 5.18 13.68 9.89
C ALA A 351 5.53 12.54 8.93
N LEU A 352 5.11 12.67 7.67
CA LEU A 352 5.28 11.67 6.62
C LEU A 352 6.56 11.94 5.81
N HIS A 353 7.44 10.95 5.68
CA HIS A 353 8.73 11.09 5.00
C HIS A 353 8.62 11.04 3.47
N GLY A 354 9.67 11.52 2.79
CA GLY A 354 9.82 11.44 1.33
C GLY A 354 10.12 10.02 0.84
N ALA A 355 10.10 9.83 -0.47
CA ALA A 355 10.44 8.54 -1.07
C ALA A 355 11.93 8.20 -0.85
N GLY A 356 12.22 6.97 -0.44
CA GLY A 356 13.59 6.52 -0.16
C GLY A 356 14.15 6.98 1.20
N VAL A 357 13.32 7.57 2.07
CA VAL A 357 13.75 8.11 3.37
C VAL A 357 13.33 7.18 4.50
N GLU A 358 14.25 6.89 5.43
CA GLU A 358 13.94 6.09 6.62
C GLU A 358 13.36 6.96 7.73
N ALA A 359 12.38 6.44 8.48
CA ALA A 359 11.73 7.22 9.53
C ALA A 359 12.70 7.66 10.64
N ASN A 360 13.79 6.92 10.84
CA ASN A 360 14.84 7.23 11.83
C ASN A 360 16.05 7.99 11.25
N ALA A 361 16.00 8.42 9.98
CA ALA A 361 17.08 9.18 9.39
C ALA A 361 17.26 10.51 10.14
N GLU A 362 18.50 10.83 10.50
CA GLU A 362 18.80 11.97 11.38
C GLU A 362 18.31 13.31 10.81
N PHE A 363 18.51 13.54 9.50
CA PHE A 363 18.01 14.75 8.85
C PHE A 363 16.48 14.87 8.90
N TRP A 364 15.76 13.74 8.91
CA TRP A 364 14.31 13.70 8.97
C TRP A 364 13.80 13.91 10.40
N THR A 365 14.39 13.24 11.38
CA THR A 365 14.04 13.47 12.80
C THR A 365 14.38 14.90 13.22
N ASN A 366 15.50 15.45 12.76
CA ASN A 366 15.91 16.82 13.09
C ASN A 366 15.07 17.90 12.39
N ALA A 367 14.28 17.53 11.37
CA ALA A 367 13.38 18.47 10.68
C ALA A 367 12.19 18.91 11.56
N TYR A 368 11.91 18.22 12.68
CA TYR A 368 10.79 18.52 13.57
C TYR A 368 11.26 18.73 15.01
N PRO A 369 11.38 19.99 15.48
CA PRO A 369 11.78 20.26 16.86
C PRO A 369 10.68 19.88 17.85
N LYS A 370 11.09 19.63 19.10
CA LYS A 370 10.19 19.26 20.21
C LYS A 370 9.13 20.32 20.48
N GLN A 371 7.87 19.88 20.41
CA GLN A 371 6.69 20.72 20.56
C GLN A 371 6.30 20.92 22.04
N GLU A 372 5.64 22.03 22.36
CA GLU A 372 5.26 22.35 23.74
C GLU A 372 4.17 21.40 24.28
N PHE A 373 3.10 21.16 23.52
CA PHE A 373 1.90 20.43 23.99
C PHE A 373 1.49 19.22 23.13
N SER A 374 2.19 18.94 22.03
CA SER A 374 1.83 17.89 21.09
C SER A 374 2.88 16.79 20.99
N TRP A 375 2.39 15.60 20.67
CA TRP A 375 3.22 14.46 20.26
C TRP A 375 3.77 14.70 18.87
N ILE A 376 4.93 14.12 18.57
CA ILE A 376 5.42 13.97 17.20
C ILE A 376 5.52 12.47 16.89
N LEU A 377 4.94 12.05 15.78
CA LEU A 377 4.90 10.68 15.29
C LEU A 377 5.41 10.65 13.85
N LEU A 378 6.50 9.93 13.60
CA LEU A 378 7.11 9.75 12.28
C LEU A 378 6.94 8.27 11.91
N PRO A 379 5.81 7.89 11.26
CA PRO A 379 5.59 6.53 10.82
C PRO A 379 6.55 6.16 9.67
N THR A 380 6.76 4.87 9.47
CA THR A 380 7.60 4.32 8.39
C THR A 380 6.86 4.12 7.07
N GLY A 381 5.53 4.12 7.09
CA GLY A 381 4.76 3.70 5.91
C GLY A 381 5.09 2.26 5.48
N ARG A 382 5.64 1.45 6.41
CA ARG A 382 6.17 0.07 6.28
C ARG A 382 7.53 -0.06 5.58
N THR A 383 7.85 0.75 4.57
CA THR A 383 9.17 0.77 3.89
C THR A 383 9.55 2.17 3.41
N LEU A 384 10.82 2.40 3.06
CA LEU A 384 11.34 3.70 2.60
C LEU A 384 10.57 4.31 1.42
N TRP A 385 10.06 3.46 0.51
CA TRP A 385 9.19 3.90 -0.59
C TRP A 385 7.71 3.66 -0.30
N GLY A 386 7.39 2.65 0.52
CA GLY A 386 6.05 2.29 0.92
C GLY A 386 5.11 2.08 -0.27
N TYR A 387 3.83 2.34 -0.02
CA TYR A 387 2.77 2.43 -1.01
C TYR A 387 2.30 3.88 -1.14
N ASP A 388 3.22 4.84 -1.25
CA ASP A 388 2.91 6.27 -1.45
C ASP A 388 1.92 6.85 -0.44
N TRP A 389 1.96 6.34 0.79
CA TRP A 389 1.05 6.70 1.88
C TRP A 389 -0.43 6.35 1.60
N HIS A 390 -0.69 5.47 0.63
CA HIS A 390 -1.99 4.88 0.32
C HIS A 390 -2.09 3.45 0.88
N GLY A 391 -3.30 2.89 0.90
CA GLY A 391 -3.58 1.49 1.27
C GLY A 391 -2.80 1.00 2.51
N PRO A 392 -1.90 0.00 2.39
CA PRO A 392 -1.09 -0.48 3.52
C PRO A 392 -0.31 0.60 4.26
N SER A 393 0.25 1.60 3.57
CA SER A 393 1.00 2.69 4.21
C SER A 393 0.08 3.65 4.95
N LEU A 394 -1.16 3.84 4.49
CA LEU A 394 -2.18 4.59 5.22
C LEU A 394 -2.59 3.86 6.52
N LEU A 395 -2.83 2.56 6.43
CA LEU A 395 -3.18 1.74 7.61
C LEU A 395 -2.05 1.75 8.65
N ASN A 396 -0.79 1.73 8.21
CA ASN A 396 0.36 1.87 9.09
C ASN A 396 0.35 3.18 9.90
N ILE A 397 -0.05 4.32 9.29
CA ILE A 397 -0.25 5.58 10.02
C ILE A 397 -1.31 5.40 11.11
N GLN A 398 -2.46 4.84 10.73
CA GLN A 398 -3.59 4.68 11.65
C GLN A 398 -3.26 3.74 12.83
N TYR A 399 -2.53 2.66 12.57
CA TYR A 399 -2.09 1.72 13.60
C TYR A 399 -0.96 2.25 14.45
N ALA A 400 -0.04 3.06 13.89
CA ALA A 400 0.96 3.78 14.68
C ALA A 400 0.30 4.76 15.68
N ILE A 401 -0.72 5.50 15.23
CA ILE A 401 -1.53 6.38 16.10
C ILE A 401 -2.24 5.56 17.18
N LYS A 402 -2.90 4.46 16.79
CA LYS A 402 -3.61 3.56 17.71
C LYS A 402 -2.68 2.97 18.78
N ALA A 403 -1.47 2.57 18.39
CA ALA A 403 -0.45 2.06 19.30
C ALA A 403 0.07 3.15 20.24
N LEU A 404 0.26 4.38 19.74
CA LEU A 404 0.65 5.53 20.57
C LEU A 404 -0.43 5.90 21.60
N MET A 405 -1.72 5.72 21.30
CA MET A 405 -2.82 5.97 22.25
C MET A 405 -2.83 5.00 23.44
N ASN A 406 -2.35 3.78 23.25
CA ASN A 406 -2.30 2.73 24.27
C ASN A 406 -0.87 2.18 24.40
N PRO A 407 0.09 3.01 24.80
CA PRO A 407 1.48 2.66 24.67
C PRO A 407 1.91 1.69 25.78
N THR A 408 2.63 0.62 25.40
CA THR A 408 3.14 -0.41 26.31
C THR A 408 4.51 -0.02 26.90
N GLY A 409 5.11 -0.84 27.77
CA GLY A 409 6.47 -0.60 28.28
C GLY A 409 6.62 0.66 29.18
N ILE A 410 7.59 1.54 28.88
CA ILE A 410 7.89 2.74 29.69
C ILE A 410 6.76 3.75 29.70
N PHE A 411 5.96 3.76 28.64
CA PHE A 411 4.96 4.76 28.39
C PHE A 411 3.77 4.68 29.33
N LYS A 412 3.41 3.47 29.76
CA LYS A 412 2.34 3.25 30.74
C LYS A 412 2.60 4.01 32.05
N ASP A 413 3.86 4.20 32.43
CA ASP A 413 4.24 4.88 33.68
C ASP A 413 4.57 6.35 33.47
N TYR A 414 5.31 6.70 32.41
CA TYR A 414 5.78 8.06 32.17
C TYR A 414 4.74 8.97 31.49
N LEU A 415 3.85 8.41 30.66
CA LEU A 415 2.91 9.18 29.84
C LEU A 415 1.50 9.28 30.42
N LYS A 416 1.27 8.83 31.65
CA LYS A 416 -0.03 8.98 32.35
C LYS A 416 -0.57 10.42 32.30
N ASN A 417 0.33 11.40 32.15
CA ASN A 417 0.02 12.81 32.17
C ASN A 417 0.01 13.50 30.78
N SER A 418 0.37 12.80 29.69
CA SER A 418 0.42 13.33 28.32
C SER A 418 -0.33 12.41 27.35
N ILE A 419 -1.64 12.28 27.54
CA ILE A 419 -2.49 11.37 26.75
C ILE A 419 -2.66 11.92 25.31
N PRO A 420 -2.27 11.20 24.26
CA PRO A 420 -2.49 11.61 22.88
C PRO A 420 -3.98 11.69 22.51
N ASP A 421 -4.33 12.59 21.58
CA ASP A 421 -5.67 12.75 21.01
C ASP A 421 -5.67 12.36 19.52
N SER A 422 -6.23 11.19 19.18
CA SER A 422 -6.32 10.72 17.80
C SER A 422 -7.33 11.49 16.94
N ASN A 423 -8.17 12.35 17.54
CA ASN A 423 -9.10 13.21 16.83
C ASN A 423 -8.53 14.61 16.56
N LYS A 424 -7.28 14.88 16.96
CA LYS A 424 -6.60 16.16 16.76
C LYS A 424 -5.23 15.96 16.12
N LEU A 425 -5.25 15.67 14.82
CA LEU A 425 -4.05 15.39 14.04
C LEU A 425 -3.59 16.64 13.28
N PHE A 426 -2.32 16.98 13.44
CA PHE A 426 -1.63 17.90 12.54
C PHE A 426 -0.83 17.07 11.55
N ILE A 427 -1.16 17.15 10.26
CA ILE A 427 -0.51 16.32 9.24
C ILE A 427 0.55 17.14 8.50
N SER A 428 1.77 16.63 8.46
CA SER A 428 2.92 17.25 7.81
C SER A 428 3.65 16.23 6.94
N GLY A 429 4.38 16.68 5.93
CA GLY A 429 5.23 15.80 5.15
C GLY A 429 5.96 16.52 4.02
N HIS A 430 6.99 15.86 3.48
CA HIS A 430 7.80 16.39 2.37
C HIS A 430 7.83 15.42 1.18
N SER A 431 7.83 15.93 -0.06
CA SER A 431 7.93 15.12 -1.29
C SER A 431 6.80 14.07 -1.37
N ASN A 432 7.13 12.77 -1.40
CA ASN A 432 6.13 11.69 -1.29
C ASN A 432 5.26 11.82 -0.03
N GLY A 433 5.84 12.21 1.10
CA GLY A 433 5.11 12.49 2.33
C GLY A 433 4.27 13.76 2.27
N GLY A 434 4.67 14.75 1.46
CA GLY A 434 3.86 15.94 1.16
C GLY A 434 2.61 15.57 0.35
N GLN A 435 2.76 14.64 -0.61
CA GLN A 435 1.61 14.04 -1.31
C GLN A 435 0.74 13.24 -0.35
N GLY A 436 1.35 12.40 0.50
CA GLY A 436 0.65 11.63 1.54
C GLY A 436 -0.13 12.53 2.51
N ALA A 437 0.42 13.71 2.83
CA ALA A 437 -0.27 14.70 3.64
C ALA A 437 -1.53 15.21 2.94
N TRP A 438 -1.45 15.62 1.67
CA TRP A 438 -2.63 15.99 0.87
C TRP A 438 -3.68 14.87 0.80
N TYR A 439 -3.24 13.63 0.66
CA TYR A 439 -4.11 12.47 0.62
C TYR A 439 -4.84 12.27 1.95
N PHE A 440 -4.11 12.21 3.06
CA PHE A 440 -4.69 12.00 4.38
C PHE A 440 -5.74 13.07 4.70
N ILE A 441 -5.41 14.36 4.51
CA ILE A 441 -6.31 15.46 4.89
C ILE A 441 -7.55 15.56 4.00
N SER A 442 -7.49 15.05 2.77
CA SER A 442 -8.62 15.03 1.83
C SER A 442 -9.55 13.82 2.02
N HIS A 443 -9.04 12.73 2.61
CA HIS A 443 -9.78 11.49 2.86
C HIS A 443 -10.29 11.37 4.31
N TYR A 444 -9.58 11.94 5.28
CA TYR A 444 -9.91 11.89 6.72
C TYR A 444 -10.00 13.29 7.35
N PRO A 445 -10.76 14.23 6.75
CA PRO A 445 -10.73 15.63 7.16
C PRO A 445 -11.19 15.86 8.61
N ASP A 446 -12.13 15.06 9.14
CA ASP A 446 -12.63 15.21 10.51
C ASP A 446 -11.60 14.89 11.61
N LEU A 447 -10.47 14.27 11.28
CA LEU A 447 -9.39 14.01 12.24
C LEU A 447 -8.36 15.14 12.28
N VAL A 448 -8.43 16.10 11.35
CA VAL A 448 -7.33 17.02 11.04
C VAL A 448 -7.61 18.41 11.60
N ILE A 449 -6.65 18.96 12.37
CA ILE A 449 -6.74 20.32 12.91
C ILE A 449 -6.05 21.36 12.02
N ALA A 450 -4.97 20.97 11.33
CA ALA A 450 -4.22 21.78 10.37
C ALA A 450 -3.20 20.91 9.62
N SER A 451 -2.62 21.43 8.55
CA SER A 451 -1.61 20.69 7.78
C SER A 451 -0.52 21.57 7.14
N THR A 452 0.67 21.00 6.95
CA THR A 452 1.80 21.61 6.23
C THR A 452 2.40 20.67 5.18
N PRO A 453 1.72 20.44 4.05
CA PRO A 453 2.26 19.64 2.96
C PRO A 453 3.38 20.41 2.24
N ALA A 454 4.59 19.83 2.19
CA ALA A 454 5.75 20.43 1.54
C ALA A 454 6.16 19.65 0.28
N ALA A 455 6.38 20.35 -0.84
CA ALA A 455 6.85 19.79 -2.11
C ALA A 455 6.11 18.51 -2.57
N GLY A 456 4.80 18.41 -2.29
CA GLY A 456 3.99 17.24 -2.61
C GLY A 456 3.44 17.28 -4.03
N TYR A 457 3.58 16.19 -4.78
CA TYR A 457 2.96 16.07 -6.10
C TYR A 457 1.44 15.84 -5.98
N VAL A 458 0.68 16.26 -6.99
CA VAL A 458 -0.79 16.19 -6.97
C VAL A 458 -1.28 14.74 -7.10
N LYS A 459 -0.75 14.01 -8.08
CA LYS A 459 -1.06 12.60 -8.39
C LYS A 459 0.03 12.00 -9.29
N ILE A 460 0.19 10.69 -9.28
CA ILE A 460 1.31 10.01 -9.99
C ILE A 460 1.24 10.28 -11.50
N GLN A 461 0.06 10.26 -12.11
CA GLN A 461 -0.13 10.44 -13.57
C GLN A 461 0.22 11.85 -14.06
N GLN A 462 0.24 12.83 -13.14
CA GLN A 462 0.69 14.20 -13.43
C GLN A 462 2.17 14.39 -13.11
N TYR A 463 2.71 13.57 -12.21
CA TYR A 463 4.10 13.61 -11.79
C TYR A 463 5.03 12.91 -12.78
N VAL A 464 4.66 11.70 -13.21
CA VAL A 464 5.39 10.89 -14.18
C VAL A 464 4.47 10.37 -15.29
N PRO A 465 5.00 10.16 -16.52
CA PRO A 465 4.18 9.85 -17.68
C PRO A 465 3.83 8.36 -17.77
N TYR A 466 2.52 8.09 -17.83
CA TYR A 466 1.96 6.74 -17.99
C TYR A 466 1.88 6.26 -19.44
N PHE A 467 1.98 7.16 -20.40
CA PHE A 467 1.75 6.87 -21.81
C PHE A 467 3.05 6.49 -22.52
N TRP A 468 3.09 5.34 -23.20
CA TRP A 468 4.02 5.04 -24.30
C TRP A 468 3.46 3.89 -25.15
N ASN A 469 4.02 2.68 -25.00
CA ASN A 469 3.80 1.54 -25.90
C ASN A 469 2.35 1.07 -25.84
N SER A 470 1.81 0.88 -24.63
CA SER A 470 0.48 0.31 -24.49
C SER A 470 -0.63 1.26 -24.96
N TYR A 471 -0.38 2.56 -24.87
CA TYR A 471 -1.33 3.61 -25.27
C TYR A 471 -1.55 3.67 -26.79
N ALA A 472 -0.64 3.11 -27.58
CA ALA A 472 -0.81 3.00 -29.04
C ALA A 472 -1.91 1.99 -29.44
N TYR A 473 -2.33 1.12 -28.53
CA TYR A 473 -3.26 0.02 -28.82
C TYR A 473 -4.55 0.01 -27.98
N ILE A 474 -4.66 0.89 -26.98
CA ILE A 474 -5.75 0.85 -26.01
C ILE A 474 -7.05 1.49 -26.52
N ASP A 475 -8.18 0.82 -26.27
CA ASP A 475 -9.50 1.41 -26.45
C ASP A 475 -9.76 2.55 -25.43
N PRO A 476 -10.27 3.73 -25.85
CA PRO A 476 -10.51 4.85 -24.93
C PRO A 476 -11.45 4.55 -23.75
N ILE A 477 -12.43 3.66 -23.91
CA ILE A 477 -13.33 3.25 -22.83
C ILE A 477 -12.59 2.38 -21.83
N LEU A 478 -11.81 1.41 -22.31
CA LEU A 478 -10.94 0.60 -21.45
C LEU A 478 -9.97 1.48 -20.67
N LYS A 479 -9.35 2.48 -21.32
CA LYS A 479 -8.48 3.45 -20.64
C LYS A 479 -9.21 4.16 -19.49
N GLY A 480 -10.43 4.64 -19.72
CA GLY A 480 -11.23 5.29 -18.69
C GLY A 480 -11.52 4.39 -17.47
N ILE A 481 -11.78 3.10 -17.71
CA ILE A 481 -11.99 2.10 -16.64
C ILE A 481 -10.71 1.88 -15.82
N LEU A 482 -9.57 1.76 -16.50
CA LEU A 482 -8.27 1.61 -15.83
C LEU A 482 -7.93 2.87 -15.03
N ASP A 483 -8.15 4.07 -15.57
CA ASP A 483 -7.94 5.34 -14.86
C ASP A 483 -8.83 5.46 -13.61
N SER A 484 -10.08 4.94 -13.66
CA SER A 484 -10.98 4.89 -12.51
C SER A 484 -10.41 4.09 -11.33
N SER A 485 -9.55 3.09 -11.57
CA SER A 485 -8.91 2.30 -10.50
C SER A 485 -7.81 3.06 -9.74
N LEU A 486 -7.36 4.18 -10.29
CA LEU A 486 -6.37 5.07 -9.68
C LEU A 486 -7.00 6.35 -9.11
N ALA A 487 -8.29 6.57 -9.36
CA ALA A 487 -8.94 7.85 -9.11
C ALA A 487 -9.03 8.22 -7.62
N GLU A 488 -8.96 7.24 -6.72
CA GLU A 488 -8.91 7.51 -5.27
C GLU A 488 -7.60 8.19 -4.84
N PHE A 489 -6.52 8.02 -5.61
CA PHE A 489 -5.22 8.64 -5.34
C PHE A 489 -5.06 10.03 -5.99
N ASN A 490 -6.10 10.52 -6.66
CA ASN A 490 -6.09 11.82 -7.32
C ASN A 490 -6.50 12.91 -6.32
N ASN A 491 -5.53 13.51 -5.61
CA ASN A 491 -5.80 14.49 -4.56
C ASN A 491 -6.60 15.71 -5.05
N ASP A 492 -6.44 16.09 -6.32
CA ASP A 492 -7.20 17.16 -6.96
C ASP A 492 -8.71 16.85 -7.07
N LEU A 493 -9.11 15.58 -7.20
CA LEU A 493 -10.53 15.19 -7.21
C LEU A 493 -11.19 15.34 -5.84
N TYR A 494 -10.42 15.23 -4.75
CA TYR A 494 -10.93 15.26 -3.37
C TYR A 494 -10.82 16.64 -2.71
N ILE A 495 -10.33 17.65 -3.43
CA ILE A 495 -9.93 18.95 -2.86
C ILE A 495 -11.06 19.70 -2.15
N SER A 496 -12.32 19.49 -2.55
CA SER A 496 -13.48 20.12 -1.88
C SER A 496 -13.63 19.68 -0.41
N ASN A 497 -13.02 18.55 -0.05
CA ASN A 497 -13.01 18.04 1.32
C ASN A 497 -12.12 18.89 2.24
N LEU A 498 -11.22 19.71 1.69
CA LEU A 498 -10.27 20.55 2.44
C LEU A 498 -10.82 21.91 2.87
N VAL A 499 -11.98 22.30 2.34
CA VAL A 499 -12.64 23.55 2.75
C VAL A 499 -12.80 23.57 4.27
N ASN A 500 -12.34 24.65 4.90
CA ASN A 500 -12.28 24.91 6.34
C ASN A 500 -11.14 24.22 7.12
N ILE A 501 -10.20 23.55 6.45
CA ILE A 501 -8.98 23.04 7.08
C ILE A 501 -7.86 24.07 6.90
N PRO A 502 -7.23 24.56 8.00
CA PRO A 502 -6.07 25.43 7.89
C PRO A 502 -4.88 24.71 7.27
N ILE A 503 -4.34 25.25 6.18
CA ILE A 503 -3.21 24.64 5.46
C ILE A 503 -2.17 25.71 5.11
N LEU A 504 -0.90 25.38 5.33
CA LEU A 504 0.24 26.13 4.82
C LEU A 504 1.08 25.19 3.95
N ALA A 505 0.89 25.27 2.63
CA ALA A 505 1.71 24.53 1.69
C ALA A 505 3.11 25.16 1.61
N ARG A 506 4.16 24.35 1.39
CA ARG A 506 5.53 24.85 1.28
C ARG A 506 6.29 24.26 0.11
N VAL A 507 7.10 25.06 -0.59
CA VAL A 507 7.92 24.57 -1.71
C VAL A 507 9.11 25.50 -1.97
N GLY A 508 10.22 24.96 -2.49
CA GLY A 508 11.31 25.76 -3.02
C GLY A 508 10.98 26.28 -4.42
N ALA A 509 11.22 27.55 -4.71
CA ALA A 509 10.86 28.16 -6.00
C ALA A 509 11.55 27.51 -7.21
N ASN A 510 12.72 26.89 -6.99
CA ASN A 510 13.52 26.21 -8.00
C ASN A 510 13.46 24.67 -7.86
N ASP A 511 12.44 24.13 -7.19
CA ASP A 511 12.24 22.68 -7.10
C ASP A 511 12.06 22.08 -8.50
N ASN A 512 13.03 21.28 -8.93
CA ASN A 512 13.06 20.60 -10.21
C ASN A 512 12.71 19.11 -10.11
N ASN A 513 12.44 18.60 -8.90
CA ASN A 513 11.97 17.25 -8.68
C ASN A 513 10.46 17.24 -8.60
N VAL A 514 9.86 17.99 -7.67
CA VAL A 514 8.40 18.21 -7.63
C VAL A 514 8.13 19.70 -7.90
N PRO A 515 7.89 20.10 -9.16
CA PRO A 515 7.77 21.50 -9.51
C PRO A 515 6.72 22.25 -8.67
N PRO A 516 6.97 23.54 -8.31
CA PRO A 516 6.04 24.35 -7.51
C PRO A 516 4.60 24.43 -8.05
N MET A 517 4.42 24.15 -9.34
CA MET A 517 3.12 24.06 -9.99
C MET A 517 2.17 23.10 -9.27
N HIS A 518 2.66 21.99 -8.69
CA HIS A 518 1.82 21.06 -7.91
C HIS A 518 1.24 21.75 -6.67
N SER A 519 2.08 22.39 -5.85
CA SER A 519 1.64 23.12 -4.66
C SER A 519 0.73 24.31 -5.01
N ARG A 520 1.08 25.07 -6.05
CA ARG A 520 0.27 26.19 -6.56
C ARG A 520 -1.12 25.71 -7.02
N GLN A 521 -1.20 24.58 -7.71
CA GLN A 521 -2.48 23.99 -8.14
C GLN A 521 -3.35 23.60 -6.95
N MET A 522 -2.79 22.91 -5.94
CA MET A 522 -3.55 22.51 -4.75
C MET A 522 -4.08 23.73 -4.00
N VAL A 523 -3.24 24.75 -3.78
CA VAL A 523 -3.64 26.00 -3.12
C VAL A 523 -4.73 26.73 -3.89
N ARG A 524 -4.56 26.88 -5.22
CA ARG A 524 -5.57 27.50 -6.10
C ARG A 524 -6.91 26.78 -5.97
N LEU A 525 -6.91 25.45 -6.08
CA LEU A 525 -8.14 24.66 -6.05
C LEU A 525 -8.86 24.78 -4.69
N VAL A 526 -8.17 24.70 -3.56
CA VAL A 526 -8.80 24.90 -2.24
C VAL A 526 -9.43 26.30 -2.15
N ASN A 527 -8.70 27.34 -2.54
CA ASN A 527 -9.17 28.72 -2.48
C ASN A 527 -10.39 28.96 -3.40
N GLU A 528 -10.41 28.35 -4.58
CA GLU A 528 -11.56 28.35 -5.50
C GLU A 528 -12.80 27.69 -4.87
N TYR A 529 -12.65 26.49 -4.28
CA TYR A 529 -13.74 25.79 -3.60
C TYR A 529 -14.24 26.49 -2.33
N SER A 530 -13.34 27.19 -1.63
CA SER A 530 -13.67 28.01 -0.47
C SER A 530 -14.32 29.35 -0.83
N HIS A 531 -14.34 29.74 -2.11
CA HIS A 531 -14.72 31.07 -2.58
C HIS A 531 -13.97 32.20 -1.82
N ASN A 532 -12.73 31.92 -1.44
CA ASN A 532 -11.88 32.83 -0.69
C ASN A 532 -10.43 32.69 -1.19
N PRO A 533 -9.85 33.72 -1.83
CA PRO A 533 -8.50 33.67 -2.38
C PRO A 533 -7.40 33.51 -1.31
N LEU A 534 -7.74 33.67 -0.02
CA LEU A 534 -6.84 33.55 1.12
C LEU A 534 -7.28 32.45 2.10
N ALA A 535 -8.04 31.44 1.62
CA ALA A 535 -8.48 30.34 2.49
C ALA A 535 -7.29 29.53 3.03
N ILE A 536 -6.33 29.22 2.17
CA ILE A 536 -5.04 28.61 2.53
C ILE A 536 -3.88 29.30 1.81
N ASN A 537 -2.67 29.16 2.36
CA ASN A 537 -1.49 29.89 1.90
C ASN A 537 -0.41 28.96 1.32
N LEU A 538 0.40 29.54 0.42
CA LEU A 538 1.63 28.94 -0.10
C LEU A 538 2.85 29.72 0.43
N SER A 539 3.78 29.03 1.08
CA SER A 539 5.13 29.53 1.35
C SER A 539 6.07 29.03 0.26
N GLU A 540 6.41 29.90 -0.68
CA GLU A 540 7.36 29.60 -1.74
C GLU A 540 8.71 30.27 -1.43
N VAL A 541 9.76 29.46 -1.27
CA VAL A 541 11.07 29.94 -0.82
C VAL A 541 11.99 30.18 -2.02
N ILE A 542 12.29 31.45 -2.29
CA ILE A 542 13.10 31.89 -3.42
C ILE A 542 14.50 31.23 -3.38
N ASN A 543 15.01 30.83 -4.54
CA ASN A 543 16.32 30.20 -4.73
C ASN A 543 16.51 28.80 -4.09
N GLN A 544 15.48 28.23 -3.47
CA GLN A 544 15.57 26.89 -2.88
C GLN A 544 15.07 25.81 -3.84
N GLY A 545 15.72 24.64 -3.80
CA GLY A 545 15.37 23.45 -4.58
C GLY A 545 14.39 22.52 -3.86
N HIS A 546 14.45 21.23 -4.20
CA HIS A 546 13.54 20.21 -3.64
C HIS A 546 13.68 20.03 -2.13
N TRP A 547 14.91 19.89 -1.65
CA TRP A 547 15.25 19.84 -0.23
C TRP A 547 16.14 21.04 0.11
N PHE A 548 15.90 21.64 1.28
CA PHE A 548 16.72 22.73 1.80
C PHE A 548 16.62 22.82 3.33
N ASP A 549 17.60 23.46 3.94
CA ASP A 549 17.69 23.58 5.40
C ASP A 549 16.44 24.23 5.98
N ASN A 550 15.95 23.63 7.07
CA ASN A 550 14.76 24.08 7.80
C ASN A 550 13.48 24.15 6.96
N VAL A 551 13.36 23.37 5.87
CA VAL A 551 12.14 23.29 5.06
C VAL A 551 10.89 23.01 5.90
N MET A 552 11.01 22.23 6.98
CA MET A 552 9.89 21.94 7.91
C MET A 552 9.95 22.73 9.23
N SER A 553 11.01 23.50 9.49
CA SER A 553 11.30 23.99 10.85
C SER A 553 11.64 25.48 10.96
N ASP A 554 11.60 26.25 9.87
CA ASP A 554 11.82 27.70 9.94
C ASP A 554 10.71 28.45 10.70
N ASN A 555 10.91 29.74 10.93
CA ASN A 555 9.99 30.55 11.74
C ASN A 555 8.56 30.53 11.22
N ILE A 556 8.34 30.60 9.89
CA ILE A 556 7.00 30.60 9.31
C ILE A 556 6.29 29.27 9.58
N MET A 557 7.01 28.16 9.43
CA MET A 557 6.47 26.82 9.70
C MET A 557 6.18 26.62 11.19
N GLN A 558 7.10 27.04 12.07
CA GLN A 558 6.89 26.94 13.52
C GLN A 558 5.76 27.82 14.03
N GLU A 559 5.67 29.07 13.58
CA GLU A 559 4.56 29.96 13.96
C GLU A 559 3.20 29.37 13.56
N PHE A 560 3.12 28.75 12.38
CA PHE A 560 1.90 28.06 11.94
C PHE A 560 1.61 26.81 12.80
N MET A 561 2.61 25.97 13.05
CA MET A 561 2.47 24.78 13.91
C MET A 561 2.04 25.17 15.32
N ASP A 562 2.77 26.08 15.97
CA ASP A 562 2.51 26.56 17.33
C ASP A 562 1.09 27.12 17.44
N LYS A 563 0.64 27.93 16.47
CA LYS A 563 -0.73 28.47 16.46
C LYS A 563 -1.78 27.37 16.57
N TYR A 564 -1.74 26.36 15.71
CA TYR A 564 -2.80 25.35 15.66
C TYR A 564 -2.65 24.23 16.70
N LEU A 565 -1.42 23.90 17.10
CA LEU A 565 -1.15 22.94 18.18
C LEU A 565 -1.46 23.54 19.57
N LEU A 566 -1.22 24.84 19.78
CA LEU A 566 -1.56 25.54 21.02
C LEU A 566 -3.06 25.83 21.15
N ILE A 567 -3.72 26.27 20.07
CA ILE A 567 -5.18 26.49 20.09
C ILE A 567 -5.92 25.18 20.40
N SER A 568 -5.54 24.09 19.74
CA SER A 568 -6.20 22.79 19.90
C SER A 568 -5.97 22.13 21.26
N SER A 569 -4.87 22.50 21.94
CA SER A 569 -4.57 22.05 23.30
C SER A 569 -5.29 22.87 24.38
N GLN A 570 -5.56 24.16 24.16
CA GLN A 570 -6.08 25.08 25.17
C GLN A 570 -7.59 25.38 25.09
N LYS A 571 -8.24 25.16 23.94
CA LYS A 571 -9.69 25.41 23.75
C LYS A 571 -10.37 24.29 22.96
N ASN A 572 -11.67 24.07 23.21
CA ASN A 572 -12.53 23.39 22.26
C ASN A 572 -12.56 24.23 20.98
N PHE A 573 -11.92 23.74 19.91
CA PHE A 573 -11.80 24.40 18.60
C PHE A 573 -13.17 24.87 18.06
N THR A 574 -14.25 24.20 18.46
CA THR A 574 -15.65 24.59 18.22
C THR A 574 -16.01 26.01 18.69
N GLN A 575 -15.34 26.56 19.72
CA GLN A 575 -15.57 27.93 20.18
C GLN A 575 -14.95 29.03 19.29
N LEU A 576 -13.90 28.71 18.53
CA LEU A 576 -13.31 29.67 17.60
C LEU A 576 -14.18 29.84 16.35
N ILE A 577 -14.77 28.74 15.86
CA ILE A 577 -15.74 28.77 14.77
C ILE A 577 -17.03 29.48 15.22
N SER A 578 -17.45 29.33 16.48
CA SER A 578 -18.64 30.01 17.00
C SER A 578 -18.48 31.50 17.28
N SER A 579 -17.26 32.06 17.19
CA SER A 579 -17.03 33.49 17.49
C SER A 579 -17.46 34.45 16.37
N GLN A 580 -17.94 33.94 15.23
CA GLN A 580 -18.69 34.70 14.22
C GLN A 580 -20.22 34.56 14.36
N LEU A 581 -20.72 34.21 15.55
CA LEU A 581 -22.16 34.20 15.78
C LEU A 581 -22.70 35.64 15.84
N ILE A 582 -23.38 35.94 14.74
CA ILE A 582 -24.32 37.03 14.48
C ILE A 582 -25.15 37.36 15.73
N ASP A 583 -25.30 38.65 15.98
CA ASP A 583 -26.18 39.28 16.98
C ASP A 583 -27.54 38.56 17.05
N ASP A 584 -27.91 37.99 18.21
CA ASP A 584 -29.13 37.20 18.40
C ASP A 584 -30.43 37.99 18.11
N ASN A 585 -30.32 39.31 17.91
CA ASN A 585 -31.42 40.23 17.60
C ASN A 585 -31.87 40.28 16.12
N LEU A 586 -31.19 39.60 15.18
CA LEU A 586 -31.52 39.61 13.74
C LEU A 586 -32.41 38.44 13.25
N LEU A 587 -32.82 37.54 14.14
CA LEU A 587 -33.46 36.25 13.81
C LEU A 587 -34.97 36.32 13.49
N ILE A 588 -35.53 37.52 13.30
CA ILE A 588 -36.95 37.69 13.06
C ILE A 588 -37.22 37.52 11.55
N LYS A 589 -37.33 36.25 11.11
CA LYS A 589 -37.98 35.71 9.87
C LYS A 589 -37.14 34.96 8.83
N ASN A 590 -35.80 34.92 8.88
CA ASN A 590 -35.00 34.23 7.84
C ASN A 590 -34.09 33.11 8.40
N PRO A 591 -34.03 31.92 7.75
CA PRO A 591 -33.04 30.89 8.08
C PRO A 591 -31.60 31.41 8.00
N ILE A 592 -30.79 31.14 9.02
CA ILE A 592 -29.35 31.50 9.03
C ILE A 592 -28.53 30.29 8.59
N LEU A 593 -27.74 30.43 7.53
CA LEU A 593 -26.77 29.40 7.13
C LEU A 593 -25.63 29.33 8.16
N LEU A 594 -25.55 28.23 8.90
CA LEU A 594 -24.48 27.96 9.88
C LEU A 594 -23.22 27.41 9.23
N ASN A 595 -23.37 26.52 8.25
CA ASN A 595 -22.25 25.85 7.61
C ASN A 595 -22.65 25.38 6.21
N LYS A 596 -21.67 25.35 5.31
CA LYS A 596 -21.80 24.87 3.94
C LYS A 596 -20.52 24.18 3.51
N PHE A 597 -20.63 22.97 3.00
CA PHE A 597 -19.48 22.20 2.53
C PHE A 597 -19.87 21.11 1.55
N ASN A 598 -18.84 20.57 0.87
CA ASN A 598 -18.97 19.43 -0.04
C ASN A 598 -18.22 18.22 0.52
N ILE A 599 -18.76 17.05 0.23
CA ILE A 599 -18.10 15.75 0.37
C ILE A 599 -17.95 15.19 -1.04
N THR A 600 -16.72 14.88 -1.45
CA THR A 600 -16.41 14.30 -2.76
C THR A 600 -15.52 13.07 -2.60
N LEU A 601 -15.86 11.97 -3.27
CA LEU A 601 -15.04 10.76 -3.33
C LEU A 601 -15.39 9.86 -4.51
N VAL A 602 -14.52 8.91 -4.85
CA VAL A 602 -14.80 7.85 -5.84
C VAL A 602 -14.83 6.45 -5.23
N ASN A 603 -14.23 6.27 -4.04
CA ASN A 603 -14.17 5.00 -3.34
C ASN A 603 -14.52 5.17 -1.84
N PRO A 604 -15.66 4.64 -1.35
CA PRO A 604 -16.02 4.65 0.06
C PRO A 604 -15.09 3.85 0.98
N ALA A 605 -14.25 2.94 0.46
CA ALA A 605 -13.38 2.10 1.28
C ALA A 605 -12.34 2.91 2.07
N ASN A 606 -11.74 3.90 1.40
CA ASN A 606 -10.62 4.70 1.90
C ASN A 606 -11.01 6.13 2.26
N PHE A 607 -12.29 6.36 2.57
CA PHE A 607 -12.79 7.67 3.01
C PHE A 607 -13.33 7.59 4.44
N GLY A 608 -12.94 8.53 5.28
CA GLY A 608 -13.44 8.66 6.65
C GLY A 608 -14.81 9.35 6.69
N SER A 609 -14.87 10.47 7.40
CA SER A 609 -16.06 11.32 7.47
C SER A 609 -15.70 12.77 7.21
N LYS A 610 -16.69 13.55 6.77
CA LYS A 610 -16.62 15.02 6.77
C LYS A 610 -17.83 15.60 7.48
N CYS A 611 -17.58 16.42 8.50
CA CYS A 611 -18.56 16.92 9.45
C CYS A 611 -19.49 15.82 9.98
N GLY A 612 -18.93 14.64 10.24
CA GLY A 612 -19.66 13.48 10.75
C GLY A 612 -20.42 12.67 9.71
N ILE A 613 -20.48 13.05 8.43
CA ILE A 613 -21.16 12.26 7.39
C ILE A 613 -20.19 11.24 6.79
N ILE A 614 -20.61 9.97 6.74
CA ILE A 614 -19.89 8.84 6.17
C ILE A 614 -20.68 8.31 4.97
N ILE A 615 -20.06 8.25 3.79
CA ILE A 615 -20.66 7.62 2.61
C ILE A 615 -20.33 6.13 2.62
N GLU A 616 -21.34 5.27 2.49
CA GLU A 616 -21.19 3.81 2.59
C GLU A 616 -21.25 3.13 1.21
N GLN A 617 -21.94 3.74 0.24
CA GLN A 617 -22.17 3.15 -1.07
C GLN A 617 -22.49 4.20 -2.13
N LEU A 618 -21.89 4.08 -3.33
CA LEU A 618 -22.24 4.85 -4.53
C LEU A 618 -23.28 4.11 -5.39
N ILE A 619 -24.06 4.83 -6.20
CA ILE A 619 -25.05 4.19 -7.11
C ILE A 619 -24.31 3.38 -8.17
N ILE A 620 -23.32 4.01 -8.81
CA ILE A 620 -22.38 3.38 -9.73
C ILE A 620 -21.00 3.41 -9.06
N PRO A 621 -20.45 2.26 -8.64
CA PRO A 621 -19.11 2.17 -8.06
C PRO A 621 -18.03 2.84 -8.94
N PHE A 622 -17.02 3.45 -8.30
CA PHE A 622 -15.87 4.11 -8.94
C PHE A 622 -16.21 5.25 -9.91
N ARG A 623 -17.45 5.77 -9.85
CA ARG A 623 -17.82 7.05 -10.44
C ARG A 623 -17.92 8.12 -9.35
N LEU A 624 -17.59 9.36 -9.69
CA LEU A 624 -17.54 10.46 -8.73
C LEU A 624 -18.84 10.64 -7.94
N GLY A 625 -18.77 10.45 -6.63
CA GLY A 625 -19.83 10.71 -5.66
C GLY A 625 -19.68 12.07 -5.01
N LYS A 626 -20.79 12.80 -4.85
CA LYS A 626 -20.83 14.10 -4.17
C LYS A 626 -22.03 14.25 -3.25
N ILE A 627 -21.81 14.91 -2.11
CA ILE A 627 -22.87 15.48 -1.27
C ILE A 627 -22.55 16.96 -1.06
N TYR A 628 -23.45 17.82 -1.50
CA TYR A 628 -23.48 19.24 -1.15
C TYR A 628 -24.34 19.39 0.10
N VAL A 629 -23.81 20.00 1.17
CA VAL A 629 -24.47 20.13 2.46
C VAL A 629 -24.59 21.60 2.85
N GLU A 630 -25.80 22.01 3.23
CA GLU A 630 -26.08 23.29 3.90
C GLU A 630 -26.78 23.01 5.23
N ILE A 631 -26.33 23.68 6.28
CA ILE A 631 -26.89 23.55 7.64
C ILE A 631 -27.47 24.90 8.03
N TYR A 632 -28.75 24.96 8.36
CA TYR A 632 -29.46 26.17 8.75
C TYR A 632 -29.87 26.16 10.21
N LYS A 633 -29.76 27.31 10.88
CA LYS A 633 -30.40 27.63 12.16
C LYS A 633 -31.70 28.38 11.87
N VAL A 634 -32.82 27.86 12.37
CA VAL A 634 -34.17 28.41 12.15
C VAL A 634 -34.87 28.58 13.49
N LEU A 635 -35.73 29.60 13.61
CA LEU A 635 -36.62 29.76 14.75
C LEU A 635 -37.92 28.98 14.48
N SER A 636 -38.31 28.10 15.39
CA SER A 636 -39.63 27.46 15.34
C SER A 636 -40.73 28.45 15.76
N GLU A 637 -41.99 28.09 15.49
CA GLU A 637 -43.18 28.86 15.90
C GLU A 637 -43.24 29.13 17.42
N ASN A 638 -42.59 28.26 18.22
CA ASN A 638 -42.50 28.38 19.68
C ASN A 638 -41.25 29.14 20.16
N ASN A 639 -40.59 29.91 19.29
CA ASN A 639 -39.33 30.62 19.56
C ASN A 639 -38.15 29.73 20.03
N LEU A 640 -38.19 28.43 19.73
CA LEU A 640 -37.08 27.51 19.99
C LEU A 640 -36.21 27.36 18.74
N PHE A 641 -34.89 27.43 18.92
CA PHE A 641 -33.93 27.21 17.84
C PHE A 641 -33.90 25.76 17.38
N GLN A 642 -34.00 25.59 16.06
CA GLN A 642 -33.92 24.31 15.37
C GLN A 642 -32.81 24.33 14.32
N ILE A 643 -32.27 23.15 14.04
CA ILE A 643 -31.27 22.90 13.00
C ILE A 643 -31.93 22.12 11.86
N ILE A 644 -31.64 22.54 10.63
CA ILE A 644 -32.08 21.89 9.40
C ILE A 644 -30.86 21.57 8.54
N TYR A 645 -30.71 20.31 8.15
CA TYR A 645 -29.75 19.88 7.14
C TYR A 645 -30.42 19.85 5.76
N SER A 646 -29.78 20.42 4.74
CA SER A 646 -30.18 20.30 3.33
C SER A 646 -29.03 19.67 2.54
N LEU A 647 -29.30 18.50 1.94
CA LEU A 647 -28.33 17.69 1.22
C LEU A 647 -28.77 17.52 -0.24
N LYS A 648 -27.85 17.77 -1.17
CA LYS A 648 -27.99 17.42 -2.59
C LYS A 648 -26.94 16.41 -2.97
N THR A 649 -27.35 15.29 -3.56
CA THR A 649 -26.47 14.17 -3.83
C THR A 649 -26.23 13.94 -5.32
N THR A 650 -25.05 13.43 -5.66
CA THR A 650 -24.72 12.93 -6.99
C THR A 650 -24.05 11.58 -6.83
N ASN A 651 -24.58 10.55 -7.49
CA ASN A 651 -24.08 9.17 -7.44
C ASN A 651 -23.99 8.56 -6.02
N ILE A 652 -24.75 9.04 -5.03
CA ILE A 652 -24.78 8.46 -3.68
C ILE A 652 -25.95 7.50 -3.55
N LYS A 653 -25.68 6.25 -3.14
CA LYS A 653 -26.70 5.24 -2.85
C LYS A 653 -26.98 5.12 -1.36
N ARG A 654 -25.97 5.25 -0.51
CA ARG A 654 -26.10 5.13 0.96
C ARG A 654 -25.08 5.97 1.71
N PHE A 655 -25.50 6.63 2.78
CA PHE A 655 -24.63 7.32 3.73
C PHE A 655 -25.24 7.30 5.14
N LYS A 656 -24.43 7.58 6.15
CA LYS A 656 -24.85 7.69 7.54
C LYS A 656 -24.11 8.81 8.27
N PHE A 657 -24.48 9.03 9.52
CA PHE A 657 -23.74 9.92 10.40
C PHE A 657 -22.87 9.12 11.39
N LYS A 658 -21.77 9.72 11.84
CA LYS A 658 -20.97 9.26 12.98
C LYS A 658 -21.83 9.13 14.22
N LYS A 659 -21.46 8.21 15.10
CA LYS A 659 -22.16 8.00 16.37
C LYS A 659 -22.14 9.25 17.24
N GLN A 660 -23.12 9.36 18.12
CA GLN A 660 -23.31 10.51 19.03
C GLN A 660 -21.99 10.95 19.71
N ASP A 661 -21.25 10.01 20.30
CA ASP A 661 -20.02 10.33 21.04
C ASP A 661 -18.89 10.89 20.17
N GLU A 662 -18.91 10.60 18.87
CA GLU A 662 -17.91 11.07 17.92
C GLU A 662 -18.32 12.42 17.31
N ILE A 663 -19.58 12.56 16.92
CA ILE A 663 -20.05 13.74 16.18
C ILE A 663 -20.14 14.99 17.04
N ILE A 664 -20.38 14.88 18.35
CA ILE A 664 -20.50 16.04 19.26
C ILE A 664 -19.25 16.93 19.22
N SER A 665 -18.08 16.36 18.92
CA SER A 665 -16.83 17.11 18.78
C SER A 665 -16.69 17.87 17.45
N LEU A 666 -17.50 17.53 16.44
CA LEU A 666 -17.39 18.00 15.06
C LEU A 666 -18.41 19.08 14.69
N ILE A 667 -19.48 19.24 15.48
CA ILE A 667 -20.56 20.20 15.22
C ILE A 667 -20.69 21.23 16.35
N PRO A 668 -21.03 22.49 16.04
CA PRO A 668 -21.12 23.56 17.04
C PRO A 668 -22.49 23.62 17.74
N PHE A 669 -23.34 22.60 17.60
CA PHE A 669 -24.70 22.56 18.15
C PHE A 669 -25.05 21.18 18.70
N SER A 670 -26.02 21.11 19.60
CA SER A 670 -26.55 19.83 20.10
C SER A 670 -27.33 19.10 18.99
N ILE A 671 -27.10 17.79 18.86
CA ILE A 671 -27.81 16.92 17.92
C ILE A 671 -29.34 16.94 18.14
N GLU A 672 -29.80 17.18 19.37
CA GLU A 672 -31.22 17.21 19.75
C GLU A 672 -31.99 18.37 19.10
N LYS A 673 -31.26 19.38 18.63
CA LYS A 673 -31.82 20.53 17.92
C LYS A 673 -32.04 20.24 16.44
N ILE A 674 -31.53 19.14 15.90
CA ILE A 674 -31.76 18.73 14.52
C ILE A 674 -33.22 18.29 14.39
N SER A 675 -34.01 19.13 13.73
CA SER A 675 -35.45 18.93 13.54
C SER A 675 -35.77 18.34 12.17
N LYS A 676 -34.89 18.55 11.18
CA LYS A 676 -35.14 18.18 9.79
C LYS A 676 -33.85 17.88 9.04
N ILE A 677 -33.90 16.83 8.23
CA ILE A 677 -32.87 16.50 7.23
C ILE A 677 -33.60 16.38 5.89
N SER A 678 -33.25 17.25 4.93
CA SER A 678 -33.76 17.22 3.56
C SER A 678 -32.69 16.66 2.64
N ILE A 679 -33.04 15.66 1.81
CA ILE A 679 -32.11 14.98 0.89
C ILE A 679 -32.77 14.87 -0.48
N ASP A 680 -32.18 15.50 -1.50
CA ASP A 680 -32.74 15.54 -2.87
C ASP A 680 -34.25 15.88 -2.86
N ASP A 681 -34.62 16.94 -2.13
CA ASP A 681 -36.00 17.44 -1.95
C ASP A 681 -36.95 16.50 -1.16
N ILE A 682 -36.46 15.39 -0.62
CA ILE A 682 -37.21 14.53 0.32
C ILE A 682 -36.94 14.97 1.76
N GLU A 683 -37.99 15.16 2.55
CA GLU A 683 -37.89 15.68 3.91
C GLU A 683 -38.09 14.60 4.98
N PHE A 684 -37.13 14.50 5.91
CA PHE A 684 -37.22 13.69 7.11
C PHE A 684 -37.33 14.61 8.32
N ASN A 685 -38.45 14.56 9.03
CA ASN A 685 -38.71 15.37 10.22
C ASN A 685 -38.51 14.52 11.48
N PHE A 686 -37.87 15.10 12.49
CA PHE A 686 -37.49 14.41 13.71
C PHE A 686 -37.87 15.23 14.94
N ASN A 687 -38.26 14.53 16.00
CA ASN A 687 -38.27 15.06 17.36
C ASN A 687 -36.96 14.69 18.07
N SER A 688 -36.70 15.26 19.25
CA SER A 688 -35.43 15.06 19.97
C SER A 688 -35.13 13.59 20.27
N SER A 689 -36.11 12.75 20.61
CA SER A 689 -35.86 11.33 20.88
C SER A 689 -35.53 10.53 19.62
N SER A 690 -36.28 10.73 18.54
CA SER A 690 -36.05 10.04 17.26
C SER A 690 -34.70 10.39 16.64
N ILE A 691 -34.27 11.65 16.71
CA ILE A 691 -32.97 12.03 16.14
C ILE A 691 -31.81 11.46 16.95
N ILE A 692 -31.88 11.46 18.29
CA ILE A 692 -30.87 10.81 19.14
C ILE A 692 -30.74 9.33 18.76
N GLN A 693 -31.87 8.64 18.54
CA GLN A 693 -31.86 7.24 18.13
C GLN A 693 -31.10 7.02 16.81
N ILE A 694 -31.24 7.91 15.82
CA ILE A 694 -30.47 7.85 14.56
C ILE A 694 -28.95 7.85 14.82
N PHE A 695 -28.48 8.70 15.73
CA PHE A 695 -27.05 8.81 16.07
C PHE A 695 -26.56 7.74 17.05
N GLN A 696 -27.43 6.99 17.72
CA GLN A 696 -27.08 5.91 18.65
C GLN A 696 -27.11 4.52 17.99
N GLU A 697 -28.09 4.28 17.12
CA GLU A 697 -28.39 2.96 16.54
C GLU A 697 -27.86 2.77 15.10
N ASP A 698 -26.91 3.59 14.66
CA ASP A 698 -26.18 3.44 13.38
C ASP A 698 -27.09 3.39 12.13
N PHE A 699 -28.11 4.26 12.09
CA PHE A 699 -29.03 4.36 10.95
C PHE A 699 -28.35 4.93 9.69
N SER A 700 -28.66 4.38 8.52
CA SER A 700 -28.24 4.90 7.22
C SER A 700 -29.42 5.45 6.41
N PHE A 701 -29.16 6.53 5.68
CA PHE A 701 -29.99 7.03 4.60
C PHE A 701 -29.61 6.31 3.31
N TYR A 702 -30.59 5.78 2.57
CA TYR A 702 -30.32 5.04 1.34
C TYR A 702 -31.41 5.20 0.28
N LYS A 703 -31.04 5.08 -1.00
CA LYS A 703 -31.97 5.00 -2.13
C LYS A 703 -32.46 3.56 -2.31
N ASN A 704 -33.76 3.40 -2.64
CA ASN A 704 -34.31 2.10 -3.04
C ASN A 704 -33.66 1.58 -4.33
N ASP A 705 -33.93 0.31 -4.70
CA ASP A 705 -33.30 -0.32 -5.88
C ASP A 705 -33.64 0.39 -7.20
N ASN A 706 -34.77 1.10 -7.26
CA ASN A 706 -35.15 1.94 -8.40
C ASN A 706 -34.44 3.31 -8.42
N GLY A 707 -33.61 3.61 -7.40
CA GLY A 707 -32.76 4.79 -7.33
C GLY A 707 -33.48 6.12 -7.11
N SER A 708 -34.78 6.13 -6.85
CA SER A 708 -35.61 7.33 -6.95
C SER A 708 -36.08 7.92 -5.63
N ILE A 709 -36.10 7.16 -4.53
CA ILE A 709 -36.64 7.62 -3.24
C ILE A 709 -35.70 7.29 -2.09
N TRP A 710 -35.38 8.29 -1.27
CA TRP A 710 -34.61 8.15 -0.03
C TRP A 710 -35.43 7.52 1.09
N LYS A 711 -34.81 6.62 1.85
CA LYS A 711 -35.36 5.97 3.05
C LYS A 711 -34.30 5.93 4.16
N ILE A 712 -34.73 5.67 5.38
CA ILE A 712 -33.87 5.54 6.55
C ILE A 712 -34.04 4.14 7.17
N SER A 713 -32.94 3.47 7.53
CA SER A 713 -32.96 2.15 8.16
C SER A 713 -31.67 1.87 8.92
N ASN A 714 -31.76 1.13 10.02
CA ASN A 714 -30.62 0.55 10.76
C ASN A 714 -30.37 -0.93 10.38
N ASN A 715 -31.04 -1.43 9.33
CA ASN A 715 -30.87 -2.79 8.88
C ASN A 715 -29.59 -2.92 8.04
N ASN A 716 -28.62 -3.69 8.53
CA ASN A 716 -27.33 -3.93 7.86
C ASN A 716 -27.26 -5.23 7.04
N THR A 717 -28.37 -5.96 6.85
CA THR A 717 -28.40 -7.20 6.06
C THR A 717 -28.02 -7.03 4.60
N TRP A 718 -28.14 -5.81 4.04
CA TRP A 718 -27.69 -5.49 2.68
C TRP A 718 -26.18 -5.69 2.48
N MET A 719 -25.36 -5.58 3.53
CA MET A 719 -23.90 -5.76 3.46
C MET A 719 -23.49 -7.19 3.10
N TYR A 720 -24.38 -8.17 3.30
CA TYR A 720 -24.14 -9.58 2.95
C TYR A 720 -24.26 -9.82 1.45
N THR A 721 -25.09 -9.05 0.75
CA THR A 721 -25.38 -9.26 -0.68
C THR A 721 -24.76 -8.20 -1.57
N GLN A 722 -24.54 -6.98 -1.05
CA GLN A 722 -24.04 -5.85 -1.82
C GLN A 722 -22.63 -5.41 -1.41
N LYS A 723 -21.97 -4.64 -2.29
CA LYS A 723 -20.74 -3.91 -2.01
C LYS A 723 -20.95 -2.86 -0.93
N HIS A 724 -19.97 -2.74 -0.05
CA HIS A 724 -19.87 -1.70 0.98
C HIS A 724 -18.39 -1.35 1.18
N SER A 725 -18.11 -0.36 2.03
CA SER A 725 -16.76 0.19 2.21
C SER A 725 -15.68 -0.87 2.46
N LEU A 726 -15.94 -1.95 3.20
CA LEU A 726 -14.91 -2.96 3.49
C LEU A 726 -14.64 -3.93 2.32
N THR A 727 -15.48 -3.92 1.29
CA THR A 727 -15.39 -4.85 0.15
C THR A 727 -15.46 -4.13 -1.20
N TYR A 728 -15.24 -2.82 -1.23
CA TYR A 728 -15.56 -1.99 -2.40
C TYR A 728 -14.64 -2.26 -3.61
N GLY A 729 -13.40 -2.69 -3.36
CA GLY A 729 -12.31 -2.77 -4.34
C GLY A 729 -11.47 -1.49 -4.37
N PRO A 730 -10.56 -1.30 -5.35
CA PRO A 730 -10.16 -2.22 -6.42
C PRO A 730 -9.30 -3.38 -5.90
N ALA A 731 -8.69 -4.18 -6.80
CA ALA A 731 -7.89 -5.36 -6.45
C ALA A 731 -6.80 -5.10 -5.37
N HIS A 732 -6.22 -3.91 -5.28
CA HIS A 732 -5.19 -3.59 -4.28
C HIS A 732 -5.70 -3.64 -2.83
N LEU A 733 -7.01 -3.54 -2.60
CA LEU A 733 -7.64 -3.70 -1.30
C LEU A 733 -7.35 -5.08 -0.67
N ILE A 734 -6.91 -6.06 -1.47
CA ILE A 734 -6.43 -7.35 -0.96
C ILE A 734 -5.28 -7.19 0.05
N LEU A 735 -4.42 -6.20 -0.12
CA LEU A 735 -3.27 -5.92 0.74
C LEU A 735 -3.64 -5.23 2.06
N GLU A 736 -4.90 -4.81 2.20
CA GLU A 736 -5.43 -4.17 3.42
C GLU A 736 -6.08 -5.19 4.38
N SER A 737 -5.74 -6.48 4.22
CA SER A 737 -6.16 -7.54 5.13
C SER A 737 -5.72 -7.24 6.56
N LYS A 738 -6.66 -7.21 7.50
CA LYS A 738 -6.40 -7.00 8.96
C LYS A 738 -5.75 -8.20 9.67
N PHE A 739 -5.17 -9.10 8.89
CA PHE A 739 -4.53 -10.36 9.30
C PHE A 739 -3.46 -10.69 8.25
N PRO A 740 -2.48 -11.56 8.56
CA PRO A 740 -1.48 -11.97 7.58
C PRO A 740 -2.11 -12.39 6.25
N LEU A 741 -1.46 -12.06 5.14
CA LEU A 741 -1.99 -12.36 3.82
C LEU A 741 -1.96 -13.88 3.58
N LEU A 742 -3.12 -14.52 3.54
CA LEU A 742 -3.23 -15.97 3.33
C LEU A 742 -3.27 -16.29 1.84
N ILE A 743 -2.29 -17.08 1.38
CA ILE A 743 -2.13 -17.50 -0.02
C ILE A 743 -2.42 -18.99 -0.10
N ILE A 744 -3.50 -19.35 -0.77
CA ILE A 744 -4.01 -20.73 -0.84
C ILE A 744 -3.71 -21.31 -2.22
N VAL A 745 -2.87 -22.34 -2.24
CA VAL A 745 -2.39 -23.03 -3.43
C VAL A 745 -3.34 -24.19 -3.77
N GLY A 746 -3.94 -24.15 -4.96
CA GLY A 746 -4.79 -25.23 -5.45
C GLY A 746 -4.00 -26.53 -5.70
N THR A 747 -4.60 -27.67 -5.35
CA THR A 747 -3.96 -28.99 -5.53
C THR A 747 -4.85 -30.05 -6.19
N ILE A 748 -6.12 -29.73 -6.45
CA ILE A 748 -7.12 -30.71 -6.89
C ILE A 748 -7.09 -30.89 -8.40
N SER A 749 -7.08 -32.12 -8.90
CA SER A 749 -7.23 -32.46 -10.33
C SER A 749 -6.27 -31.74 -11.28
N ILE A 750 -5.12 -31.25 -10.78
CA ILE A 750 -4.12 -30.54 -11.58
C ILE A 750 -2.90 -31.40 -11.88
N SER A 751 -2.22 -31.09 -12.99
CA SER A 751 -0.92 -31.68 -13.30
C SER A 751 0.17 -31.18 -12.35
N LYS A 752 1.26 -31.94 -12.22
CA LYS A 752 2.45 -31.51 -11.45
C LYS A 752 2.99 -30.15 -11.91
N SER A 753 2.92 -29.86 -13.21
CA SER A 753 3.40 -28.59 -13.78
C SER A 753 2.56 -27.39 -13.34
N ILE A 754 1.23 -27.53 -13.27
CA ILE A 754 0.32 -26.48 -12.79
C ILE A 754 0.50 -26.29 -11.28
N LYS A 755 0.60 -27.38 -10.51
CA LYS A 755 0.88 -27.30 -9.06
C LYS A 755 2.17 -26.54 -8.78
N LEU A 756 3.23 -26.84 -9.53
CA LEU A 756 4.50 -26.11 -9.42
C LEU A 756 4.34 -24.63 -9.80
N LYS A 757 3.60 -24.31 -10.87
CA LYS A 757 3.34 -22.92 -11.25
C LYS A 757 2.57 -22.15 -10.16
N PHE A 758 1.57 -22.76 -9.52
CA PHE A 758 0.87 -22.13 -8.41
C PHE A 758 1.77 -21.92 -7.18
N MET A 759 2.65 -22.87 -6.86
CA MET A 759 3.64 -22.68 -5.79
C MET A 759 4.59 -21.52 -6.11
N ASN A 760 5.13 -21.46 -7.33
CA ASN A 760 5.99 -20.36 -7.76
C ASN A 760 5.27 -19.01 -7.67
N MET A 761 4.00 -18.95 -8.07
CA MET A 761 3.16 -17.75 -7.94
C MET A 761 2.95 -17.37 -6.46
N ALA A 762 2.72 -18.34 -5.58
CA ALA A 762 2.58 -18.07 -4.15
C ALA A 762 3.88 -17.51 -3.54
N GLN A 763 5.03 -18.06 -3.92
CA GLN A 763 6.35 -17.56 -3.53
C GLN A 763 6.61 -16.15 -4.09
N GLU A 764 6.26 -15.88 -5.36
CA GLU A 764 6.38 -14.55 -5.97
C GLU A 764 5.52 -13.49 -5.23
N ILE A 765 4.28 -13.83 -4.87
CA ILE A 765 3.36 -12.96 -4.13
C ILE A 765 3.89 -12.72 -2.72
N SER A 766 4.28 -13.78 -2.01
CA SER A 766 4.85 -13.71 -0.67
C SER A 766 6.12 -12.86 -0.64
N HIS A 767 7.04 -13.10 -1.58
CA HIS A 767 8.26 -12.33 -1.77
C HIS A 767 7.96 -10.84 -2.00
N SER A 768 7.01 -10.54 -2.89
CA SER A 768 6.65 -9.15 -3.21
C SER A 768 6.04 -8.43 -2.01
N TRP A 769 5.15 -9.09 -1.26
CA TRP A 769 4.56 -8.53 -0.06
C TRP A 769 5.58 -8.28 1.05
N TYR A 770 6.54 -9.20 1.21
CA TYR A 770 7.68 -9.02 2.10
C TYR A 770 8.58 -7.86 1.66
N LEU A 771 9.01 -7.84 0.40
CA LEU A 771 9.98 -6.86 -0.10
C LEU A 771 9.42 -5.43 -0.10
N TYR A 772 8.22 -5.23 -0.66
CA TYR A 772 7.63 -3.90 -0.85
C TYR A 772 6.76 -3.46 0.33
N GLY A 773 6.07 -4.41 0.96
CA GLY A 773 5.17 -4.13 2.08
C GLY A 773 5.72 -4.45 3.45
N ASN A 774 6.90 -5.06 3.59
CA ASN A 774 7.40 -5.56 4.89
C ASN A 774 6.34 -6.37 5.66
N GLY A 775 5.46 -7.07 4.94
CA GLY A 775 4.28 -7.70 5.51
C GLY A 775 4.38 -9.20 5.64
N ASN A 776 3.51 -9.73 6.49
CA ASN A 776 3.43 -11.16 6.73
C ASN A 776 2.46 -11.83 5.76
N SER A 777 2.87 -12.98 5.24
CA SER A 777 2.04 -13.86 4.43
C SER A 777 2.21 -15.30 4.87
N ILE A 778 1.21 -16.14 4.55
CA ILE A 778 1.22 -17.57 4.86
C ILE A 778 0.83 -18.31 3.59
N ILE A 779 1.66 -19.28 3.20
CA ILE A 779 1.40 -20.16 2.06
C ILE A 779 0.88 -21.49 2.60
N ILE A 780 -0.31 -21.90 2.13
CA ILE A 780 -0.96 -23.15 2.53
C ILE A 780 -1.60 -23.84 1.32
N TYR A 781 -1.65 -25.16 1.34
CA TYR A 781 -2.42 -25.90 0.33
C TYR A 781 -3.91 -25.86 0.65
N ASP A 782 -4.75 -25.83 -0.38
CA ASP A 782 -6.20 -25.90 -0.23
C ASP A 782 -6.66 -27.13 0.58
N THR A 783 -6.05 -28.31 0.34
CA THR A 783 -6.37 -29.55 1.06
C THR A 783 -6.03 -29.52 2.54
N ASP A 784 -5.07 -28.68 2.96
CA ASP A 784 -4.71 -28.55 4.37
C ASP A 784 -5.76 -27.75 5.17
N LEU A 785 -6.69 -27.08 4.47
CA LEU A 785 -7.78 -26.30 5.06
C LEU A 785 -9.12 -27.04 5.05
N ILE A 786 -9.20 -28.19 4.40
CA ILE A 786 -10.44 -28.92 4.13
C ILE A 786 -10.45 -30.26 4.84
N ASN A 787 -11.54 -30.56 5.54
CA ASN A 787 -11.74 -31.83 6.22
C ASN A 787 -12.25 -32.92 5.26
N ASN A 788 -12.33 -34.16 5.73
CA ASN A 788 -12.83 -35.29 4.93
C ASN A 788 -14.27 -35.13 4.42
N ASN A 789 -15.06 -34.21 4.99
CA ASN A 789 -16.43 -33.91 4.57
C ASN A 789 -16.50 -32.79 3.51
N ASN A 790 -15.36 -32.34 2.96
CA ASN A 790 -15.27 -31.20 2.04
C ASN A 790 -15.69 -29.85 2.63
N GLU A 791 -15.58 -29.69 3.96
CA GLU A 791 -15.84 -28.44 4.65
C GLU A 791 -14.53 -27.85 5.19
N PHE A 792 -14.51 -26.55 5.46
CA PHE A 792 -13.38 -25.94 6.16
C PHE A 792 -13.17 -26.61 7.51
N ILE A 793 -11.91 -26.99 7.81
CA ILE A 793 -11.52 -27.58 9.10
C ILE A 793 -11.99 -26.70 10.28
N SER A 794 -12.01 -25.39 10.09
CA SER A 794 -12.86 -24.50 10.89
C SER A 794 -13.24 -23.25 10.11
N ASN A 795 -14.53 -23.04 9.86
CA ASN A 795 -15.01 -21.90 9.07
C ASN A 795 -14.69 -20.54 9.74
N GLU A 796 -14.45 -20.51 11.05
CA GLU A 796 -14.00 -19.34 11.82
C GLU A 796 -12.49 -19.06 11.75
N SER A 797 -11.68 -20.00 11.27
CA SER A 797 -10.21 -19.85 11.26
C SER A 797 -9.68 -18.95 10.15
N ILE A 798 -10.32 -18.95 8.98
CA ILE A 798 -9.91 -18.08 7.87
C ILE A 798 -10.49 -16.69 8.12
N LYS A 799 -9.61 -15.76 8.46
CA LYS A 799 -9.92 -14.35 8.70
C LYS A 799 -9.33 -13.51 7.56
N GLY A 800 -9.49 -12.21 7.62
CA GLY A 800 -8.86 -11.30 6.66
C GLY A 800 -9.17 -11.58 5.19
N ASN A 801 -8.41 -10.93 4.30
CA ASN A 801 -8.53 -11.18 2.87
C ASN A 801 -7.60 -12.34 2.46
N ILE A 802 -8.01 -13.08 1.42
CA ILE A 802 -7.30 -14.29 0.97
C ILE A 802 -6.98 -14.24 -0.52
N ILE A 803 -5.92 -14.94 -0.92
CA ILE A 803 -5.54 -15.12 -2.33
C ILE A 803 -5.73 -16.59 -2.69
N LEU A 804 -6.45 -16.83 -3.78
CA LEU A 804 -6.80 -18.15 -4.28
C LEU A 804 -6.11 -18.38 -5.62
N LEU A 805 -5.22 -19.36 -5.66
CA LEU A 805 -4.52 -19.76 -6.89
C LEU A 805 -5.20 -20.99 -7.47
N GLY A 806 -5.82 -20.83 -8.64
CA GLY A 806 -6.59 -21.85 -9.34
C GLY A 806 -8.09 -21.57 -9.37
N ASN A 807 -8.77 -22.17 -10.36
CA ASN A 807 -10.23 -22.10 -10.47
C ASN A 807 -10.95 -23.16 -9.60
N VAL A 808 -12.28 -23.22 -9.69
CA VAL A 808 -13.12 -24.17 -8.92
C VAL A 808 -12.82 -25.66 -9.15
N PHE A 809 -12.14 -26.03 -10.24
CA PHE A 809 -11.70 -27.40 -10.51
C PHE A 809 -10.28 -27.69 -10.03
N GLU A 810 -9.52 -26.64 -9.71
CA GLU A 810 -8.09 -26.70 -9.37
C GLU A 810 -7.83 -26.41 -7.89
N ASN A 811 -8.73 -25.66 -7.26
CA ASN A 811 -8.62 -25.18 -5.89
C ASN A 811 -9.93 -25.40 -5.12
N LYS A 812 -9.90 -26.26 -4.10
CA LYS A 812 -11.10 -26.66 -3.34
C LYS A 812 -11.74 -25.49 -2.58
N VAL A 813 -10.93 -24.58 -2.07
CA VAL A 813 -11.39 -23.38 -1.37
C VAL A 813 -12.10 -22.44 -2.33
N THR A 814 -11.61 -22.31 -3.57
CA THR A 814 -12.27 -21.53 -4.62
C THR A 814 -13.63 -22.09 -4.97
N GLU A 815 -13.75 -23.42 -5.08
CA GLU A 815 -15.03 -24.10 -5.30
C GLU A 815 -16.06 -23.76 -4.21
N ILE A 816 -15.67 -23.88 -2.94
CA ILE A 816 -16.57 -23.63 -1.79
C ILE A 816 -17.03 -22.17 -1.80
N ILE A 817 -16.11 -21.21 -1.90
CA ILE A 817 -16.42 -19.79 -1.80
C ILE A 817 -17.34 -19.34 -2.94
N MET A 818 -17.05 -19.75 -4.18
CA MET A 818 -17.88 -19.37 -5.34
C MET A 818 -19.25 -20.07 -5.37
N ASN A 819 -19.40 -21.19 -4.66
CA ASN A 819 -20.69 -21.87 -4.49
C ASN A 819 -21.54 -21.24 -3.38
N GLU A 820 -20.91 -20.82 -2.27
CA GLU A 820 -21.60 -20.10 -1.18
C GLU A 820 -22.11 -18.73 -1.65
N ARG A 821 -21.31 -18.01 -2.45
CA ARG A 821 -21.69 -16.74 -3.05
C ARG A 821 -21.49 -16.80 -4.56
N ILE A 822 -22.60 -16.92 -5.29
CA ILE A 822 -22.57 -17.15 -6.74
C ILE A 822 -21.84 -16.02 -7.48
N SER A 823 -20.70 -16.37 -8.08
CA SER A 823 -19.93 -15.51 -8.97
C SER A 823 -20.55 -15.39 -10.37
N ASP A 824 -20.29 -14.28 -11.04
CA ASP A 824 -20.60 -14.10 -12.47
C ASP A 824 -19.53 -14.70 -13.39
N VAL A 825 -18.36 -15.01 -12.85
CA VAL A 825 -17.33 -15.79 -13.54
C VAL A 825 -17.69 -17.27 -13.42
N LYS A 826 -17.86 -17.94 -14.56
CA LYS A 826 -18.11 -19.39 -14.63
C LYS A 826 -16.90 -20.09 -15.21
N PHE A 827 -16.37 -21.08 -14.51
CA PHE A 827 -15.25 -21.88 -14.97
C PHE A 827 -15.72 -23.20 -15.60
N TYR A 828 -14.88 -23.76 -16.47
CA TYR A 828 -15.06 -25.07 -17.09
C TYR A 828 -13.86 -25.98 -16.80
N LYS A 829 -14.07 -27.30 -16.90
CA LYS A 829 -13.04 -28.31 -16.60
C LYS A 829 -11.79 -28.25 -17.48
N ASP A 830 -11.91 -27.66 -18.66
CA ASP A 830 -10.81 -27.47 -19.60
C ASP A 830 -9.96 -26.22 -19.27
N GLY A 831 -10.22 -25.55 -18.13
CA GLY A 831 -9.54 -24.32 -17.72
C GLY A 831 -10.13 -23.06 -18.35
N SER A 832 -11.03 -23.19 -19.33
CA SER A 832 -11.74 -22.04 -19.91
C SER A 832 -12.71 -21.42 -18.89
N PHE A 833 -13.07 -20.16 -19.13
CA PHE A 833 -14.03 -19.46 -18.28
C PHE A 833 -14.94 -18.55 -19.09
N GLN A 834 -16.06 -18.12 -18.50
CA GLN A 834 -17.01 -17.20 -19.08
C GLN A 834 -17.29 -16.07 -18.11
N LEU A 835 -17.30 -14.84 -18.61
CA LEU A 835 -17.81 -13.66 -17.91
C LEU A 835 -18.94 -13.06 -18.75
N HIS A 836 -20.10 -12.90 -18.13
CA HIS A 836 -21.33 -12.45 -18.81
C HIS A 836 -21.65 -13.33 -20.04
N TYR A 837 -21.75 -12.78 -21.26
CA TYR A 837 -22.02 -13.56 -22.48
C TYR A 837 -20.76 -14.14 -23.15
N ARG A 838 -19.55 -13.78 -22.73
CA ARG A 838 -18.32 -14.10 -23.45
C ARG A 838 -17.54 -15.23 -22.79
N LYS A 839 -17.28 -16.29 -23.55
CA LYS A 839 -16.42 -17.40 -23.16
C LYS A 839 -14.98 -17.18 -23.66
N PHE A 840 -14.02 -17.47 -22.79
CA PHE A 840 -12.59 -17.36 -23.02
C PHE A 840 -11.94 -18.74 -22.93
N SER A 841 -11.56 -19.30 -24.07
CA SER A 841 -10.98 -20.65 -24.19
C SER A 841 -9.69 -20.70 -25.00
N GLY A 842 -9.19 -19.55 -25.45
CA GLY A 842 -7.93 -19.46 -26.20
C GLY A 842 -6.70 -19.66 -25.29
N PRO A 843 -5.52 -19.93 -25.89
CA PRO A 843 -4.28 -20.06 -25.15
C PRO A 843 -3.81 -18.71 -24.60
N GLY A 844 -3.02 -18.73 -23.53
CA GLY A 844 -2.39 -17.55 -22.96
C GLY A 844 -3.36 -16.55 -22.33
N ILE A 845 -4.58 -16.97 -21.97
CA ILE A 845 -5.59 -16.12 -21.35
C ILE A 845 -5.55 -16.32 -19.83
N GLY A 846 -5.51 -15.22 -19.09
CA GLY A 846 -5.57 -15.23 -17.63
C GLY A 846 -6.67 -14.33 -17.10
N ILE A 847 -7.15 -14.61 -15.88
CA ILE A 847 -8.13 -13.79 -15.18
C ILE A 847 -7.73 -13.60 -13.71
N LEU A 848 -7.85 -12.36 -13.25
CA LEU A 848 -7.70 -11.98 -11.86
C LEU A 848 -8.95 -11.20 -11.47
N PHE A 849 -9.62 -11.59 -10.39
CA PHE A 849 -10.79 -10.87 -9.91
C PHE A 849 -11.02 -10.96 -8.41
N LEU A 850 -11.56 -9.89 -7.85
CA LEU A 850 -12.09 -9.85 -6.50
C LEU A 850 -13.43 -10.58 -6.43
N HIS A 851 -13.59 -11.38 -5.39
CA HIS A 851 -14.84 -12.04 -5.04
C HIS A 851 -15.05 -11.95 -3.52
N PRO A 852 -16.22 -11.54 -3.04
CA PRO A 852 -16.43 -11.34 -1.62
C PRO A 852 -16.55 -12.67 -0.88
N TYR A 853 -15.76 -12.80 0.18
CA TYR A 853 -15.73 -13.93 1.09
C TYR A 853 -16.27 -13.43 2.42
N LYS A 854 -17.38 -13.95 2.95
CA LYS A 854 -18.05 -13.38 4.15
C LYS A 854 -18.47 -11.90 3.98
N VAL A 855 -18.94 -11.27 5.05
CA VAL A 855 -19.48 -9.89 5.02
C VAL A 855 -18.39 -8.88 4.73
N SER A 856 -17.22 -9.00 5.33
CA SER A 856 -16.19 -7.95 5.36
C SER A 856 -14.82 -8.43 4.87
N GLN A 857 -14.77 -9.49 4.08
CA GLN A 857 -13.53 -10.03 3.54
C GLN A 857 -13.63 -10.20 2.02
N LEU A 858 -12.47 -10.15 1.38
CA LEU A 858 -12.31 -10.35 -0.05
C LEU A 858 -11.41 -11.55 -0.32
N SER A 859 -11.71 -12.23 -1.41
CA SER A 859 -10.82 -13.18 -2.05
C SER A 859 -10.35 -12.60 -3.38
N LEU A 860 -9.06 -12.74 -3.68
CA LEU A 860 -8.49 -12.46 -5.00
C LEU A 860 -8.24 -13.80 -5.68
N ILE A 861 -9.03 -14.11 -6.71
CA ILE A 861 -8.92 -15.36 -7.47
C ILE A 861 -8.03 -15.10 -8.68
N ILE A 862 -7.00 -15.93 -8.85
CA ILE A 862 -6.08 -15.90 -9.99
C ILE A 862 -6.13 -17.25 -10.70
N SER A 863 -6.52 -17.25 -11.98
CA SER A 863 -6.58 -18.45 -12.82
C SER A 863 -6.25 -18.12 -14.28
N GLY A 864 -6.08 -19.14 -15.12
CA GLY A 864 -5.78 -19.00 -16.53
C GLY A 864 -6.06 -20.28 -17.30
N THR A 865 -6.17 -20.15 -18.62
CA THR A 865 -6.45 -21.27 -19.53
C THR A 865 -5.26 -22.21 -19.70
N ASP A 866 -4.05 -21.70 -19.47
CA ASP A 866 -2.79 -22.44 -19.50
C ASP A 866 -1.71 -21.74 -18.64
N ILE A 867 -0.50 -22.33 -18.61
CA ILE A 867 0.64 -21.79 -17.86
C ILE A 867 1.06 -20.39 -18.36
N SER A 868 0.92 -20.10 -19.66
CA SER A 868 1.25 -18.77 -20.20
C SER A 868 0.24 -17.72 -19.74
N GLY A 869 -1.05 -18.07 -19.66
CA GLY A 869 -2.10 -17.23 -19.11
C GLY A 869 -1.87 -16.96 -17.63
N LEU A 870 -1.53 -18.00 -16.85
CA LEU A 870 -1.16 -17.89 -15.44
C LEU A 870 0.07 -16.99 -15.22
N ASP A 871 1.10 -17.14 -16.05
CA ASP A 871 2.30 -16.29 -15.98
C ASP A 871 2.01 -14.82 -16.29
N GLN A 872 1.15 -14.55 -17.27
CA GLN A 872 0.81 -13.19 -17.66
C GLN A 872 -0.08 -12.50 -16.63
N ILE A 873 -1.05 -13.22 -16.05
CA ILE A 873 -1.97 -12.62 -15.08
C ILE A 873 -1.32 -12.44 -13.70
N SER A 874 -0.40 -13.32 -13.30
CA SER A 874 0.28 -13.20 -12.00
C SER A 874 1.14 -11.94 -11.91
N LYS A 875 1.58 -11.36 -13.05
CA LYS A 875 2.30 -10.08 -13.09
C LYS A 875 1.48 -8.91 -12.52
N LEU A 876 0.15 -9.01 -12.62
CA LEU A 876 -0.82 -7.98 -12.24
C LEU A 876 -1.23 -8.04 -10.76
N PHE A 877 -0.63 -8.93 -9.96
CA PHE A 877 -0.75 -8.81 -8.51
C PHE A 877 -0.29 -7.41 -8.06
N PRO A 878 -1.07 -6.69 -7.21
CA PRO A 878 -0.88 -5.27 -6.90
C PRO A 878 0.33 -5.00 -5.97
N LYS A 879 1.54 -5.36 -6.42
CA LYS A 879 2.79 -5.31 -5.63
C LYS A 879 3.34 -3.90 -5.39
N ARG A 880 2.86 -2.88 -6.11
CA ARG A 880 3.27 -1.48 -5.97
C ARG A 880 2.15 -0.52 -6.35
N THR A 881 2.26 0.73 -5.91
CA THR A 881 1.30 1.79 -6.22
C THR A 881 1.23 2.16 -7.69
N GLY A 882 0.08 2.70 -8.08
CA GLY A 882 -0.13 3.30 -9.38
C GLY A 882 -0.35 2.30 -10.51
N VAL A 883 -0.41 0.98 -10.25
CA VAL A 883 -0.77 -0.02 -11.26
C VAL A 883 -2.31 -0.07 -11.37
N PRO A 884 -2.90 0.24 -12.54
CA PRO A 884 -4.34 0.35 -12.68
C PRO A 884 -5.02 -1.02 -12.79
N ILE A 885 -5.29 -1.67 -11.65
CA ILE A 885 -6.00 -2.96 -11.58
C ILE A 885 -7.38 -2.74 -10.94
N PRO A 886 -8.49 -2.83 -11.71
CA PRO A 886 -9.84 -2.69 -11.17
C PRO A 886 -10.26 -3.98 -10.43
N ASP A 887 -11.55 -4.21 -10.20
CA ASP A 887 -11.99 -5.41 -9.47
C ASP A 887 -11.71 -6.71 -10.23
N TRP A 888 -11.76 -6.66 -11.57
CA TRP A 888 -11.50 -7.82 -12.42
C TRP A 888 -10.78 -7.40 -13.69
N ILE A 889 -9.88 -8.27 -14.16
CA ILE A 889 -9.11 -8.05 -15.38
C ILE A 889 -8.81 -9.36 -16.09
N ILE A 890 -8.85 -9.33 -17.43
CA ILE A 890 -8.64 -10.48 -18.31
C ILE A 890 -7.50 -10.16 -19.27
N THR A 891 -6.40 -10.90 -19.14
CA THR A 891 -5.25 -10.82 -20.05
C THR A 891 -5.46 -11.76 -21.23
N GLY A 892 -4.87 -11.42 -22.37
CA GLY A 892 -4.88 -12.24 -23.58
C GLY A 892 -3.47 -12.48 -24.13
N PRO A 893 -3.35 -13.23 -25.24
CA PRO A 893 -2.06 -13.57 -25.84
C PRO A 893 -1.27 -12.34 -26.31
N GLU A 894 -1.94 -11.23 -26.63
CA GLU A 894 -1.29 -9.98 -27.06
C GLU A 894 -0.87 -9.07 -25.89
N THR A 895 -1.33 -9.33 -24.67
CA THR A 895 -1.00 -8.49 -23.50
C THR A 895 0.51 -8.38 -23.29
N LYS A 896 1.26 -9.46 -23.54
CA LYS A 896 2.73 -9.49 -23.43
C LYS A 896 3.43 -8.36 -24.20
N TRP A 897 2.95 -8.02 -25.39
CA TRP A 897 3.57 -7.00 -26.24
C TRP A 897 2.82 -5.66 -26.28
N LYS A 898 1.48 -5.69 -26.26
CA LYS A 898 0.62 -4.49 -26.28
C LYS A 898 0.34 -3.90 -24.90
N GLY A 899 0.74 -4.56 -23.81
CA GLY A 899 0.42 -4.15 -22.45
C GLY A 899 -1.08 -4.03 -22.22
N ILE A 900 -1.53 -2.90 -21.66
CA ILE A 900 -2.95 -2.63 -21.40
C ILE A 900 -3.83 -2.67 -22.66
N GLY A 901 -3.27 -2.38 -23.85
CA GLY A 901 -4.01 -2.47 -25.11
C GLY A 901 -4.22 -3.90 -25.62
N GLY A 902 -3.58 -4.90 -24.99
CA GLY A 902 -3.79 -6.31 -25.28
C GLY A 902 -4.74 -7.02 -24.32
N LEU A 903 -5.43 -6.29 -23.43
CA LEU A 903 -6.41 -6.85 -22.50
C LEU A 903 -7.69 -7.25 -23.22
N LEU A 904 -8.29 -8.37 -22.82
CA LEU A 904 -9.57 -8.84 -23.37
C LEU A 904 -10.78 -8.33 -22.58
N GLY A 905 -10.55 -7.80 -21.38
CA GLY A 905 -11.57 -7.17 -20.58
C GLY A 905 -11.04 -6.64 -19.25
N ALA A 906 -11.69 -5.62 -18.70
CA ALA A 906 -11.43 -5.11 -17.36
C ALA A 906 -12.64 -4.36 -16.82
N GLY A 907 -12.81 -4.30 -15.50
CA GLY A 907 -13.91 -3.53 -14.93
C GLY A 907 -14.09 -3.66 -13.43
N PHE A 908 -15.16 -3.03 -12.97
CA PHE A 908 -15.65 -3.10 -11.60
C PHE A 908 -16.94 -3.89 -11.55
N TRP A 909 -17.17 -4.58 -10.44
CA TRP A 909 -18.48 -5.16 -10.16
C TRP A 909 -19.47 -4.07 -9.75
N ASN A 910 -20.74 -4.23 -10.14
CA ASN A 910 -21.81 -3.39 -9.61
C ASN A 910 -22.03 -3.66 -8.11
N ASN A 911 -22.98 -2.95 -7.50
CA ASN A 911 -23.24 -3.11 -6.08
C ASN A 911 -23.69 -4.53 -5.71
N GLU A 912 -24.31 -5.28 -6.62
CA GLU A 912 -24.78 -6.65 -6.41
C GLU A 912 -23.70 -7.71 -6.76
N TRP A 913 -22.45 -7.30 -6.96
CA TRP A 913 -21.34 -8.17 -7.36
C TRP A 913 -21.53 -8.84 -8.73
N LYS A 914 -22.19 -8.14 -9.64
CA LYS A 914 -22.50 -8.57 -11.01
C LYS A 914 -21.78 -7.74 -12.05
N PHE A 915 -21.57 -8.33 -13.22
CA PHE A 915 -21.06 -7.63 -14.39
C PHE A 915 -21.99 -6.48 -14.78
N SER A 916 -21.41 -5.34 -15.18
CA SER A 916 -22.14 -4.18 -15.67
C SER A 916 -21.37 -3.48 -16.77
N GLU A 917 -22.00 -3.30 -17.94
CA GLU A 917 -21.41 -2.59 -19.09
C GLU A 917 -21.12 -1.11 -18.79
N VAL A 918 -21.75 -0.55 -17.76
CA VAL A 918 -21.58 0.85 -17.34
C VAL A 918 -20.18 1.10 -16.74
N ILE A 919 -19.56 0.06 -16.19
CA ILE A 919 -18.28 0.11 -15.45
C ILE A 919 -17.39 -1.10 -15.76
N GLY A 920 -17.61 -1.73 -16.92
CA GLY A 920 -16.90 -2.92 -17.36
C GLY A 920 -16.77 -2.95 -18.87
N TYR A 921 -15.67 -3.51 -19.35
CA TYR A 921 -15.32 -3.61 -20.75
C TYR A 921 -14.96 -5.06 -21.10
N LEU A 922 -15.56 -5.58 -22.18
CA LEU A 922 -15.21 -6.85 -22.81
C LEU A 922 -14.95 -6.56 -24.28
N ALA A 923 -13.76 -6.91 -24.77
CA ALA A 923 -13.27 -6.58 -26.12
C ALA A 923 -14.03 -7.24 -27.29
#